data_AF-A0A365T6W2-F1
#
_entry.id   AF-A0A365T6W2-F1
#
_cell.length_a   1.000
_cell.length_b   1.000
_cell.length_c   1.000
_cell.angle_alpha   90.00
_cell.angle_beta   90.00
_cell.angle_gamma   90.00
#
_symmetry.space_group_name_H-M   'P 1'
#
loop_
_entity.id
_entity.type
_entity.pdbx_description
1 polymer ?
#
loop_
_entity_poly.entity_id
_entity_poly.type
_entity_poly.pdbx_seq_one_letter_code
_entity_poly.pdbx_strand_id
1 'polypeptide(L)'
;MSERENAKLALLRETLQENVGLSKYETDVYLALVRGGTQTMSDLAKTSDVPKQRIYDTVEDLRDEGFVEIIDDYPQKAYAVDPIEAFSDIQSQLKKAEEYLEELHETVGSVESGVALFKNKRTIRKYIGDLISSAKNDVLLMCPASKLSLVSDYLEGCETQQVRVIVSDISTDASSEEIDPDENLPETVDEVRGTSSTEHFALSIDRDRGLYWSSAGIGYSESEERGFYVTNPQLVLVLDRFISESVWPLSRPLRTRAPSLPQQYLRIRDCLADLSQIANSRPLDSIQIEFEGYHSDTGEEIRHTGTLTHFYYSEYDRRASLTVDLGGTEDEVESPLVTVGGVGSRMEDYSAHTIIIRETEGSTNDKLNAETKNYLRACRENLPRQFGTASAVTGFDGFVDRMREVIDEWSNGHQQMKTFDEFKESLFRFDASEGLPRIEWTQTHTEPGGHIAHTGQSFGALGYDVTLIGPIGTPIHSEFRREFRNQTLVSTGETTYTDYLRFQDQKLMFTEPNKVQISWENLLEEVDLTELAEYIDGSSLLTLGTAFSIPTLPSLFKGIRDELWPTLSSPPDNIQVSTGAVDRFTPSQVRDGYGELSELDKRVPVTVNANRSQTRNFREIYDGAPGTYSIPTVQRIRERLGVTRYIMHTNQGSTMAIEDDVLHAQAPRVVRPRQRRNVDAHFISGVAIGLMEGLSDGATLILGNSLGQYFMQHKEPPGPEELRSFISEYDTFFGED
;
A
#
# COMPACT_ATOMS: atom_id res chain seq x y z
N MET A 1 -64.31 13.17 -26.52
CA MET A 1 -62.84 13.06 -26.51
C MET A 1 -62.30 13.82 -25.31
N SER A 2 -61.36 13.25 -24.56
CA SER A 2 -60.72 13.92 -23.43
C SER A 2 -59.80 15.06 -23.91
N GLU A 3 -59.49 16.06 -23.08
CA GLU A 3 -58.50 17.12 -23.41
C GLU A 3 -57.16 16.54 -23.90
N ARG A 4 -56.77 15.39 -23.35
CA ARG A 4 -55.54 14.66 -23.73
C ARG A 4 -55.61 14.07 -25.14
N GLU A 5 -56.79 13.64 -25.59
CA GLU A 5 -56.98 13.13 -26.96
C GLU A 5 -56.98 14.27 -27.98
N ASN A 6 -57.56 15.42 -27.65
CA ASN A 6 -57.53 16.60 -28.51
C ASN A 6 -56.10 17.14 -28.69
N ALA A 7 -55.30 17.17 -27.62
CA ALA A 7 -53.89 17.57 -27.70
C ALA A 7 -53.07 16.62 -28.57
N LYS A 8 -53.28 15.30 -28.44
CA LYS A 8 -52.62 14.30 -29.31
C LYS A 8 -53.00 14.47 -30.79
N LEU A 9 -54.25 14.79 -31.08
CA LEU A 9 -54.75 14.98 -32.44
C LEU A 9 -54.20 16.25 -33.08
N ALA A 10 -54.04 17.32 -32.30
CA ALA A 10 -53.43 18.57 -32.73
C ALA A 10 -51.95 18.34 -33.08
N LEU A 11 -51.20 17.69 -32.18
CA LEU A 11 -49.79 17.34 -32.40
C LEU A 11 -49.61 16.42 -33.63
N LEU A 12 -50.52 15.47 -33.83
CA LEU A 12 -50.48 14.60 -35.01
C LEU A 12 -50.67 15.39 -36.31
N ARG A 13 -51.62 16.33 -36.35
CA ARG A 13 -51.83 17.19 -37.52
C ARG A 13 -50.62 18.07 -37.80
N GLU A 14 -50.03 18.66 -36.77
CA GLU A 14 -48.81 19.45 -36.86
C GLU A 14 -47.65 18.61 -37.44
N THR A 15 -47.47 17.38 -36.93
CA THR A 15 -46.42 16.47 -37.41
C THR A 15 -46.61 16.12 -38.90
N LEU A 16 -47.84 15.81 -39.32
CA LEU A 16 -48.13 15.49 -40.72
C LEU A 16 -47.88 16.68 -41.66
N GLN A 17 -48.10 17.91 -41.19
CA GLN A 17 -47.93 19.11 -42.02
C GLN A 17 -46.49 19.58 -42.06
N GLU A 18 -45.83 19.65 -40.90
CA GLU A 18 -44.50 20.26 -40.78
C GLU A 18 -43.36 19.27 -41.04
N ASN A 19 -43.52 17.99 -40.69
CA ASN A 19 -42.44 16.99 -40.78
C ASN A 19 -42.60 16.06 -41.98
N VAL A 20 -43.83 15.75 -42.37
CA VAL A 20 -44.14 14.89 -43.52
C VAL A 20 -44.38 15.71 -44.79
N GLY A 21 -44.87 16.95 -44.63
CA GLY A 21 -45.07 17.89 -45.73
C GLY A 21 -46.48 17.89 -46.32
N LEU A 22 -47.43 17.17 -45.72
CA LEU A 22 -48.81 17.12 -46.21
C LEU A 22 -49.48 18.49 -46.09
N SER A 23 -50.24 18.88 -47.11
CA SER A 23 -51.10 20.04 -47.04
C SER A 23 -52.22 19.85 -46.01
N LYS A 24 -52.87 20.95 -45.64
CA LYS A 24 -54.01 20.88 -44.70
C LYS A 24 -55.12 19.96 -45.22
N TYR A 25 -55.41 20.00 -46.52
CA TYR A 25 -56.44 19.16 -47.13
C TYR A 25 -56.01 17.70 -47.21
N GLU A 26 -54.77 17.41 -47.59
CA GLU A 26 -54.20 16.06 -47.57
C GLU A 26 -54.24 15.45 -46.18
N THR A 27 -53.85 16.21 -45.16
CA THR A 27 -53.90 15.79 -43.76
C THR A 27 -55.32 15.41 -43.33
N ASP A 28 -56.30 16.25 -43.66
CA ASP A 28 -57.70 16.02 -43.29
C ASP A 28 -58.32 14.83 -44.03
N VAL A 29 -57.99 14.66 -45.31
CA VAL A 29 -58.42 13.51 -46.14
C VAL A 29 -57.77 12.21 -45.66
N TYR A 30 -56.45 12.20 -45.44
CA TYR A 30 -55.72 11.04 -44.94
C TYR A 30 -56.24 10.58 -43.57
N LEU A 31 -56.42 11.50 -42.62
CA LEU A 31 -56.98 11.18 -41.30
C LEU A 31 -58.42 10.65 -41.39
N ALA A 32 -59.23 11.15 -42.33
CA ALA A 32 -60.58 10.64 -42.55
C ALA A 32 -60.57 9.21 -43.11
N LEU A 33 -59.62 8.86 -43.98
CA LEU A 33 -59.45 7.51 -44.51
C LEU A 33 -58.88 6.54 -43.47
N VAL A 34 -57.88 6.94 -42.69
CA VAL A 34 -57.32 6.12 -41.60
C VAL A 34 -58.39 5.78 -40.55
N ARG A 35 -59.32 6.71 -40.26
CA ARG A 35 -60.40 6.47 -39.30
C ARG A 35 -61.61 5.74 -39.88
N GLY A 36 -61.97 6.05 -41.13
CA GLY A 36 -63.20 5.59 -41.76
C GLY A 36 -63.04 4.41 -42.71
N GLY A 37 -61.81 3.95 -42.95
CA GLY A 37 -61.51 2.90 -43.92
C GLY A 37 -61.86 3.30 -45.36
N THR A 38 -62.17 2.30 -46.19
CA THR A 38 -62.52 2.51 -47.61
C THR A 38 -63.80 3.33 -47.75
N GLN A 39 -63.70 4.50 -48.40
CA GLN A 39 -64.80 5.44 -48.56
C GLN A 39 -64.96 5.90 -50.01
N THR A 40 -66.19 6.21 -50.43
CA THR A 40 -66.43 6.86 -51.74
C THR A 40 -65.96 8.31 -51.70
N MET A 41 -65.57 8.91 -52.83
CA MET A 41 -65.17 10.33 -52.87
C MET A 41 -66.26 11.27 -52.33
N SER A 42 -67.53 10.91 -52.50
CA SER A 42 -68.67 11.69 -51.99
C SER A 42 -68.83 11.60 -50.47
N ASP A 43 -68.47 10.47 -49.87
CA ASP A 43 -68.52 10.27 -48.42
C ASP A 43 -67.26 10.85 -47.76
N LEU A 44 -66.11 10.70 -48.41
CA LEU A 44 -64.84 11.27 -47.99
C LEU A 44 -64.91 12.80 -47.90
N ALA A 45 -65.56 13.47 -48.85
CA ALA A 45 -65.83 14.92 -48.79
C ALA A 45 -66.62 15.34 -47.53
N LYS A 46 -67.48 14.46 -46.99
CA LYS A 46 -68.27 14.75 -45.80
C LYS A 46 -67.49 14.45 -44.52
N THR A 47 -66.69 13.39 -44.52
CA THR A 47 -65.96 12.93 -43.33
C THR A 47 -64.65 13.69 -43.10
N SER A 48 -64.03 14.22 -44.16
CA SER A 48 -62.81 15.04 -44.09
C SER A 48 -63.07 16.54 -43.94
N ASP A 49 -64.31 17.01 -44.15
CA ASP A 49 -64.66 18.46 -44.20
C ASP A 49 -63.91 19.24 -45.31
N VAL A 50 -63.37 18.53 -46.31
CA VAL A 50 -62.72 19.11 -47.50
C VAL A 50 -63.75 19.30 -48.62
N PRO A 51 -63.76 20.46 -49.33
CA PRO A 51 -64.73 20.71 -50.40
C PRO A 51 -64.70 19.62 -51.48
N LYS A 52 -65.86 19.18 -51.98
CA LYS A 52 -65.97 18.15 -53.03
C LYS A 52 -65.13 18.44 -54.29
N GLN A 53 -64.94 19.72 -54.62
CA GLN A 53 -64.13 20.15 -55.76
C GLN A 53 -62.63 19.87 -55.57
N ARG A 54 -62.21 19.64 -54.31
CA ARG A 54 -60.84 19.42 -53.86
C ARG A 54 -60.55 17.99 -53.38
N ILE A 55 -61.51 17.07 -53.50
CA ILE A 55 -61.30 15.69 -53.02
C ILE A 55 -60.53 14.85 -54.03
N TYR A 56 -60.86 14.99 -55.31
CA TYR A 56 -60.24 14.16 -56.35
C TYR A 56 -58.75 14.48 -56.53
N ASP A 57 -58.39 15.77 -56.60
CA ASP A 57 -57.00 16.23 -56.62
C ASP A 57 -56.26 15.83 -55.34
N THR A 58 -56.83 16.08 -54.15
CA THR A 58 -56.17 15.72 -52.87
C THR A 58 -55.92 14.21 -52.74
N VAL A 59 -56.84 13.37 -53.20
CA VAL A 59 -56.66 11.90 -53.15
C VAL A 59 -55.67 11.42 -54.21
N GLU A 60 -55.61 12.07 -55.38
CA GLU A 60 -54.56 11.80 -56.37
C GLU A 60 -53.18 12.20 -55.85
N ASP A 61 -53.04 13.38 -55.23
CA ASP A 61 -51.80 13.87 -54.62
C ASP A 61 -51.32 12.90 -53.51
N LEU A 62 -52.22 12.50 -52.60
CA LEU A 62 -51.92 11.51 -51.57
C LEU A 62 -51.54 10.13 -52.12
N ARG A 63 -52.11 9.73 -53.27
CA ARG A 63 -51.77 8.45 -53.92
C ARG A 63 -50.39 8.52 -54.55
N ASP A 64 -50.08 9.62 -55.21
CA ASP A 64 -48.77 9.85 -55.83
C ASP A 64 -47.66 9.92 -54.77
N GLU A 65 -47.99 10.34 -53.55
CA GLU A 65 -47.11 10.27 -52.36
C GLU A 65 -47.16 8.93 -51.60
N GLY A 66 -48.00 7.97 -52.02
CA GLY A 66 -48.05 6.61 -51.45
C GLY A 66 -48.85 6.45 -50.16
N PHE A 67 -49.63 7.46 -49.75
CA PHE A 67 -50.43 7.42 -48.51
C PHE A 67 -51.80 6.75 -48.69
N VAL A 68 -52.35 6.73 -49.90
CA VAL A 68 -53.69 6.20 -50.18
C VAL A 68 -53.71 5.44 -51.51
N GLU A 69 -54.68 4.55 -51.65
CA GLU A 69 -54.94 3.80 -52.89
C GLU A 69 -56.36 4.04 -53.38
N ILE A 70 -56.54 4.02 -54.70
CA ILE A 70 -57.83 4.26 -55.36
C ILE A 70 -58.35 2.95 -55.94
N ILE A 71 -59.61 2.64 -55.65
CA ILE A 71 -60.34 1.54 -56.26
C ILE A 71 -61.18 2.11 -57.40
N ASP A 72 -60.83 1.74 -58.64
CA ASP A 72 -61.55 2.08 -59.86
C ASP A 72 -62.86 1.29 -60.01
N ASP A 73 -63.78 1.53 -59.07
CA ASP A 73 -65.18 1.08 -59.06
C ASP A 73 -66.12 2.28 -59.33
N TYR A 74 -67.39 2.04 -59.65
CA TYR A 74 -68.39 3.11 -59.79
C TYR A 74 -69.42 3.05 -58.64
N PRO A 75 -69.40 4.01 -57.69
CA PRO A 75 -68.55 5.20 -57.61
C PRO A 75 -67.12 4.91 -57.08
N GLN A 76 -66.14 5.73 -57.49
CA GLN A 76 -64.73 5.61 -57.09
C GLN A 76 -64.57 5.68 -55.57
N LYS A 77 -63.69 4.84 -55.03
CA LYS A 77 -63.38 4.74 -53.60
C LYS A 77 -61.89 4.89 -53.35
N ALA A 78 -61.54 5.35 -52.15
CA ALA A 78 -60.17 5.41 -51.68
C ALA A 78 -60.04 4.77 -50.30
N TYR A 79 -58.85 4.27 -49.97
CA TYR A 79 -58.49 3.80 -48.64
C TYR A 79 -57.05 4.22 -48.30
N ALA A 80 -56.76 4.39 -47.01
CA ALA A 80 -55.38 4.67 -46.57
C ALA A 80 -54.54 3.40 -46.65
N VAL A 81 -53.32 3.53 -47.19
CA VAL A 81 -52.28 2.51 -47.09
C VAL A 81 -51.92 2.33 -45.60
N ASP A 82 -51.46 1.15 -45.20
CA ASP A 82 -51.05 0.91 -43.81
C ASP A 82 -50.02 1.98 -43.39
N PRO A 83 -50.21 2.71 -42.27
CA PRO A 83 -49.28 3.76 -41.87
C PRO A 83 -47.82 3.28 -41.80
N ILE A 84 -47.56 2.04 -41.40
CA ILE A 84 -46.19 1.50 -41.35
C ILE A 84 -45.58 1.45 -42.76
N GLU A 85 -46.37 1.07 -43.77
CA GLU A 85 -45.95 1.03 -45.17
C GLU A 85 -45.86 2.44 -45.77
N ALA A 86 -46.88 3.28 -45.55
CA ALA A 86 -46.93 4.65 -46.08
C ALA A 86 -45.76 5.52 -45.59
N PHE A 87 -45.30 5.33 -44.35
CA PHE A 87 -44.15 6.07 -43.80
C PHE A 87 -42.79 5.39 -44.04
N SER A 88 -42.76 4.19 -44.64
CA SER A 88 -41.52 3.41 -44.78
C SER A 88 -40.46 4.11 -45.65
N ASP A 89 -40.88 4.74 -46.75
CA ASP A 89 -39.98 5.49 -47.63
C ASP A 89 -39.40 6.73 -46.95
N ILE A 90 -40.22 7.47 -46.19
CA ILE A 90 -39.77 8.63 -45.41
C ILE A 90 -38.79 8.20 -44.33
N GLN A 91 -39.07 7.11 -43.62
CA GLN A 91 -38.14 6.54 -42.63
C GLN A 91 -36.84 6.08 -43.28
N SER A 92 -36.89 5.45 -44.45
CA SER A 92 -35.69 5.03 -45.19
C SER A 92 -34.88 6.22 -45.68
N GLN A 93 -35.52 7.29 -46.15
CA GLN A 93 -34.84 8.51 -46.57
C GLN A 93 -34.18 9.23 -45.39
N LEU A 94 -34.88 9.34 -44.25
CA LEU A 94 -34.31 9.89 -43.02
C LEU A 94 -33.12 9.06 -42.56
N LYS A 95 -33.23 7.72 -42.56
CA LYS A 95 -32.13 6.84 -42.19
C LYS A 95 -30.93 6.97 -43.14
N LYS A 96 -31.16 7.02 -44.46
CA LYS A 96 -30.08 7.27 -45.44
C LYS A 96 -29.46 8.64 -45.28
N ALA A 97 -30.27 9.66 -44.95
CA ALA A 97 -29.78 10.99 -44.66
C ALA A 97 -28.97 11.00 -43.36
N GLU A 98 -29.37 10.26 -42.32
CA GLU A 98 -28.59 10.06 -41.09
C GLU A 98 -27.26 9.35 -41.40
N GLU A 99 -27.27 8.25 -42.14
CA GLU A 99 -26.06 7.52 -42.57
C GLU A 99 -25.12 8.41 -43.39
N TYR A 100 -25.66 9.17 -44.35
CA TYR A 100 -24.88 10.10 -45.18
C TYR A 100 -24.40 11.32 -44.41
N LEU A 101 -25.19 11.82 -43.46
CA LEU A 101 -24.78 12.89 -42.55
C LEU A 101 -23.73 12.38 -41.56
N GLU A 102 -23.75 11.12 -41.15
CA GLU A 102 -22.66 10.50 -40.37
C GLU A 102 -21.37 10.37 -41.19
N GLU A 103 -21.49 10.01 -42.47
CA GLU A 103 -20.34 9.96 -43.40
C GLU A 103 -19.77 11.35 -43.71
N LEU A 104 -20.63 12.36 -43.89
CA LEU A 104 -20.24 13.76 -44.13
C LEU A 104 -19.87 14.53 -42.87
N HIS A 105 -20.39 14.11 -41.71
CA HIS A 105 -19.95 14.62 -40.43
C HIS A 105 -18.56 14.02 -40.24
N GLU A 106 -17.57 14.69 -40.86
CA GLU A 106 -16.17 14.63 -40.45
C GLU A 106 -16.23 14.57 -38.94
N THR A 107 -15.88 13.41 -38.41
CA THR A 107 -15.86 13.18 -36.99
C THR A 107 -15.09 14.37 -36.45
N VAL A 108 -15.46 14.89 -35.29
CA VAL A 108 -14.57 15.76 -34.52
C VAL A 108 -13.40 14.87 -34.02
N GLY A 109 -12.77 14.13 -34.94
CA GLY A 109 -11.60 13.27 -34.81
C GLY A 109 -10.31 14.08 -34.99
N SER A 110 -10.41 15.41 -34.95
CA SER A 110 -9.26 16.31 -34.95
C SER A 110 -9.45 17.48 -33.97
N VAL A 111 -9.93 17.21 -32.75
CA VAL A 111 -9.48 18.07 -31.63
C VAL A 111 -8.03 17.65 -31.37
N GLU A 112 -7.13 18.12 -32.24
CA GLU A 112 -5.72 17.71 -32.33
C GLU A 112 -4.96 17.93 -31.00
N SER A 113 -5.43 18.81 -30.12
CA SER A 113 -4.98 18.93 -28.74
C SER A 113 -5.78 20.03 -28.05
N GLY A 114 -6.19 19.83 -26.79
CA GLY A 114 -6.72 20.90 -25.96
C GLY A 114 -8.02 20.54 -25.26
N VAL A 115 -9.01 21.41 -25.44
CA VAL A 115 -10.34 21.32 -24.84
C VAL A 115 -11.38 21.70 -25.90
N ALA A 116 -12.35 20.83 -26.15
CA ALA A 116 -13.51 21.12 -26.99
C ALA A 116 -14.73 21.44 -26.13
N LEU A 117 -15.43 22.51 -26.49
CA LEU A 117 -16.65 22.96 -25.81
C LEU A 117 -17.88 22.46 -26.55
N PHE A 118 -18.72 21.71 -25.84
CA PHE A 118 -20.02 21.22 -26.31
C PHE A 118 -21.15 21.95 -25.59
N LYS A 119 -22.07 22.53 -26.36
CA LYS A 119 -23.30 23.15 -25.84
C LYS A 119 -24.51 22.24 -25.94
N ASN A 120 -24.48 21.26 -26.85
CA ASN A 120 -25.60 20.36 -27.09
C ASN A 120 -25.52 19.13 -26.17
N LYS A 121 -26.54 18.94 -25.33
CA LYS A 121 -26.65 17.78 -24.41
C LYS A 121 -26.55 16.44 -25.12
N ARG A 122 -27.09 16.31 -26.35
CA ARG A 122 -27.00 15.06 -27.13
C ARG A 122 -25.55 14.76 -27.52
N THR A 123 -24.80 15.78 -27.93
CA THR A 123 -23.36 15.66 -28.22
C THR A 123 -22.60 15.25 -26.98
N ILE A 124 -22.84 15.90 -25.83
CA ILE A 124 -22.18 15.55 -24.57
C ILE A 124 -22.43 14.08 -24.21
N ARG A 125 -23.69 13.61 -24.29
CA ARG A 125 -24.04 12.21 -24.02
C ARG A 125 -23.36 11.23 -24.97
N LYS A 126 -23.32 11.54 -26.28
CA LYS A 126 -22.60 10.73 -27.27
C LYS A 126 -21.13 10.57 -26.87
N TYR A 127 -20.45 11.67 -26.55
CA TYR A 127 -19.04 11.63 -26.15
C TYR A 127 -18.79 10.93 -24.81
N ILE A 128 -19.73 10.98 -23.86
CA ILE A 128 -19.65 10.18 -22.63
C ILE A 128 -19.68 8.68 -22.97
N GLY A 129 -20.62 8.25 -23.81
CA GLY A 129 -20.73 6.87 -24.26
C GLY A 129 -19.49 6.40 -25.02
N ASP A 130 -19.02 7.20 -25.98
CA ASP A 130 -17.81 6.92 -26.78
C ASP A 130 -16.57 6.80 -25.88
N LEU A 131 -16.45 7.67 -24.87
CA LEU A 131 -15.33 7.65 -23.92
C LEU A 131 -15.32 6.37 -23.08
N ILE A 132 -16.42 6.07 -22.39
CA ILE A 132 -16.54 4.89 -21.52
C ILE A 132 -16.33 3.61 -22.35
N SER A 133 -16.96 3.51 -23.53
CA SER A 133 -16.84 2.34 -24.41
C SER A 133 -15.43 2.16 -24.98
N SER A 134 -14.60 3.21 -25.02
CA SER A 134 -13.23 3.17 -25.51
C SER A 134 -12.17 2.97 -24.43
N ALA A 135 -12.58 2.81 -23.16
CA ALA A 135 -11.69 2.63 -22.03
C ALA A 135 -10.93 1.30 -22.12
N LYS A 136 -9.63 1.33 -21.82
CA LYS A 136 -8.76 0.16 -21.89
C LYS A 136 -8.43 -0.42 -20.52
N ASN A 137 -8.22 0.43 -19.53
CA ASN A 137 -7.74 0.03 -18.19
C ASN A 137 -8.59 0.61 -17.07
N ASP A 138 -8.96 1.89 -17.13
CA ASP A 138 -9.57 2.60 -16.00
C ASP A 138 -10.66 3.59 -16.42
N VAL A 139 -11.75 3.61 -15.64
CA VAL A 139 -12.85 4.56 -15.72
C VAL A 139 -13.04 5.17 -14.33
N LEU A 140 -12.70 6.45 -14.19
CA LEU A 140 -12.97 7.21 -12.96
C LEU A 140 -14.05 8.26 -13.22
N LEU A 141 -15.19 8.08 -12.57
CA LEU A 141 -16.40 8.87 -12.78
C LEU A 141 -16.84 9.55 -11.49
N MET A 142 -17.13 10.84 -11.58
CA MET A 142 -17.92 11.59 -10.59
C MET A 142 -19.22 12.02 -11.25
N CYS A 143 -20.35 11.57 -10.70
CA CYS A 143 -21.66 11.74 -11.31
C CYS A 143 -22.70 12.15 -10.27
N PRO A 144 -23.46 13.24 -10.51
CA PRO A 144 -24.68 13.52 -9.76
C PRO A 144 -25.64 12.33 -9.81
N ALA A 145 -26.32 12.04 -8.69
CA ALA A 145 -27.33 10.99 -8.62
C ALA A 145 -28.38 11.11 -9.75
N SER A 146 -28.78 12.34 -10.08
CA SER A 146 -29.73 12.66 -11.17
C SER A 146 -29.27 12.28 -12.58
N LYS A 147 -27.97 11.99 -12.79
CA LYS A 147 -27.37 11.66 -14.08
C LYS A 147 -26.90 10.20 -14.19
N LEU A 148 -27.05 9.38 -13.14
CA LEU A 148 -26.58 7.99 -13.14
C LEU A 148 -27.17 7.12 -14.25
N SER A 149 -28.46 7.30 -14.56
CA SER A 149 -29.13 6.56 -15.65
C SER A 149 -28.56 6.86 -17.04
N LEU A 150 -27.77 7.93 -17.20
CA LEU A 150 -27.12 8.25 -18.47
C LEU A 150 -25.87 7.39 -18.73
N VAL A 151 -25.29 6.81 -17.68
CA VAL A 151 -24.01 6.08 -17.74
C VAL A 151 -24.16 4.59 -17.47
N SER A 152 -25.23 4.16 -16.79
CA SER A 152 -25.41 2.77 -16.32
C SER A 152 -25.20 1.74 -17.44
N ASP A 153 -25.88 1.89 -18.58
CA ASP A 153 -25.75 0.99 -19.74
C ASP A 153 -24.32 0.92 -20.31
N TYR A 154 -23.57 2.04 -20.28
CA TYR A 154 -22.19 2.06 -20.77
C TYR A 154 -21.23 1.41 -19.76
N LEU A 155 -21.48 1.58 -18.46
CA LEU A 155 -20.69 0.95 -17.41
C LEU A 155 -20.89 -0.57 -17.37
N GLU A 156 -22.07 -1.06 -17.76
CA GLU A 156 -22.35 -2.49 -17.89
C GLU A 156 -21.44 -3.17 -18.92
N GLY A 157 -20.96 -2.44 -19.93
CA GLY A 157 -19.98 -2.94 -20.92
C GLY A 157 -18.52 -2.99 -20.44
N CYS A 158 -18.20 -2.47 -19.26
CA CYS A 158 -16.83 -2.41 -18.72
C CYS A 158 -16.47 -3.68 -17.94
N GLU A 159 -16.26 -4.81 -18.62
CA GLU A 159 -16.01 -6.10 -17.97
C GLU A 159 -14.59 -6.27 -17.41
N THR A 160 -13.60 -5.59 -17.99
CA THR A 160 -12.17 -5.81 -17.69
C THR A 160 -11.46 -4.59 -17.09
N GLN A 161 -12.10 -3.43 -17.20
CA GLN A 161 -11.57 -2.14 -16.77
C GLN A 161 -11.84 -1.95 -15.28
N GLN A 162 -10.96 -1.24 -14.60
CA GLN A 162 -11.22 -0.79 -13.23
C GLN A 162 -12.18 0.40 -13.27
N VAL A 163 -13.38 0.23 -12.72
CA VAL A 163 -14.46 1.23 -12.77
C VAL A 163 -14.76 1.73 -11.37
N ARG A 164 -14.58 3.03 -11.16
CA ARG A 164 -14.80 3.68 -9.87
C ARG A 164 -15.72 4.88 -10.01
N VAL A 165 -16.72 4.96 -9.14
CA VAL A 165 -17.78 5.95 -9.22
C VAL A 165 -17.92 6.70 -7.91
N ILE A 166 -17.89 8.03 -7.98
CA ILE A 166 -18.37 8.92 -6.91
C ILE A 166 -19.76 9.41 -7.30
N VAL A 167 -20.74 9.15 -6.44
CA VAL A 167 -22.09 9.71 -6.58
C VAL A 167 -22.21 10.96 -5.73
N SER A 168 -22.47 12.10 -6.37
CA SER A 168 -22.72 13.38 -5.69
C SER A 168 -24.22 13.68 -5.57
N ASP A 169 -24.57 14.72 -4.81
CA ASP A 169 -25.97 15.11 -4.53
C ASP A 169 -26.79 14.06 -3.76
N ILE A 170 -26.15 13.27 -2.87
CA ILE A 170 -26.86 12.27 -2.07
C ILE A 170 -27.03 12.72 -0.62
N SER A 171 -28.16 12.39 0.01
CA SER A 171 -28.33 12.60 1.45
C SER A 171 -27.37 11.70 2.24
N THR A 172 -26.59 12.30 3.14
CA THR A 172 -25.72 11.56 4.07
C THR A 172 -26.45 11.09 5.33
N ASP A 173 -27.73 11.43 5.50
CA ASP A 173 -28.53 11.08 6.68
C ASP A 173 -29.12 9.68 6.56
N ALA A 174 -28.68 8.77 7.45
CA ALA A 174 -29.12 7.37 7.53
C ALA A 174 -30.63 7.17 7.85
N SER A 175 -31.38 8.26 8.02
CA SER A 175 -32.82 8.28 8.30
C SER A 175 -33.68 8.69 7.09
N SER A 176 -33.07 9.02 5.95
CA SER A 176 -33.80 9.43 4.74
C SER A 176 -34.23 8.21 3.91
N GLU A 177 -35.49 8.16 3.48
CA GLU A 177 -36.05 7.16 2.54
C GLU A 177 -35.59 7.42 1.08
N GLU A 178 -34.36 7.92 0.88
CA GLU A 178 -33.80 8.10 -0.46
C GLU A 178 -33.26 6.76 -0.99
N ILE A 179 -33.46 6.53 -2.29
CA ILE A 179 -33.02 5.33 -3.02
C ILE A 179 -31.49 5.23 -2.91
N ASP A 180 -30.99 4.05 -2.54
CA ASP A 180 -29.54 3.80 -2.49
C ASP A 180 -28.96 3.98 -3.90
N PRO A 181 -28.09 4.97 -4.14
CA PRO A 181 -27.54 5.22 -5.46
C PRO A 181 -26.74 4.03 -6.01
N ASP A 182 -26.25 3.15 -5.15
CA ASP A 182 -25.53 1.93 -5.54
C ASP A 182 -26.43 0.91 -6.25
N GLU A 183 -27.73 0.87 -5.96
CA GLU A 183 -28.69 -0.04 -6.61
C GLU A 183 -28.88 0.25 -8.11
N ASN A 184 -28.52 1.45 -8.58
CA ASN A 184 -28.65 1.86 -9.98
C ASN A 184 -27.35 1.67 -10.80
N LEU A 185 -26.31 1.11 -10.19
CA LEU A 185 -25.01 0.86 -10.82
C LEU A 185 -24.79 -0.64 -11.04
N PRO A 186 -24.29 -1.05 -12.23
CA PRO A 186 -24.07 -2.46 -12.55
C PRO A 186 -22.96 -3.07 -11.69
N GLU A 187 -22.89 -4.41 -11.65
CA GLU A 187 -21.86 -5.15 -10.91
C GLU A 187 -20.44 -4.95 -11.47
N THR A 188 -20.33 -4.49 -12.72
CA THR A 188 -19.05 -4.10 -13.36
C THR A 188 -18.42 -2.87 -12.71
N VAL A 189 -19.14 -2.15 -11.85
CA VAL A 189 -18.56 -1.06 -11.04
C VAL A 189 -17.88 -1.62 -9.80
N ASP A 190 -16.56 -1.51 -9.74
CA ASP A 190 -15.72 -2.06 -8.67
C ASP A 190 -15.95 -1.37 -7.32
N GLU A 191 -15.96 -0.05 -7.32
CA GLU A 191 -16.07 0.75 -6.09
C GLU A 191 -16.99 1.94 -6.29
N VAL A 192 -17.83 2.16 -5.28
CA VAL A 192 -18.79 3.26 -5.26
C VAL A 192 -18.62 4.04 -3.97
N ARG A 193 -18.40 5.34 -4.08
CA ARG A 193 -18.40 6.29 -2.97
C ARG A 193 -19.49 7.33 -3.17
N GLY A 194 -19.93 7.95 -2.08
CA GLY A 194 -21.01 8.93 -2.06
C GLY A 194 -20.63 10.20 -1.30
N THR A 195 -21.07 11.37 -1.79
CA THR A 195 -20.87 12.68 -1.14
C THR A 195 -22.16 13.51 -1.18
N SER A 196 -22.40 14.29 -0.12
CA SER A 196 -23.48 15.27 -0.07
C SER A 196 -23.14 16.61 -0.75
N SER A 197 -21.89 16.79 -1.20
CA SER A 197 -21.49 17.99 -1.93
C SER A 197 -22.12 18.05 -3.33
N THR A 198 -22.44 19.26 -3.77
CA THR A 198 -23.00 19.50 -5.11
C THR A 198 -21.92 19.54 -6.16
N GLU A 199 -21.45 18.36 -6.56
CA GLU A 199 -20.43 18.22 -7.60
C GLU A 199 -21.02 18.14 -9.01
N HIS A 200 -20.24 18.58 -10.00
CA HIS A 200 -20.60 18.46 -11.41
C HIS A 200 -20.24 17.08 -11.97
N PHE A 201 -20.67 16.78 -13.20
CA PHE A 201 -20.27 15.52 -13.84
C PHE A 201 -18.81 15.64 -14.31
N ALA A 202 -17.96 14.69 -13.94
CA ALA A 202 -16.56 14.64 -14.34
C ALA A 202 -16.15 13.19 -14.63
N LEU A 203 -15.48 12.97 -15.76
CA LEU A 203 -15.05 11.66 -16.23
C LEU A 203 -13.57 11.72 -16.61
N SER A 204 -12.79 10.75 -16.16
CA SER A 204 -11.41 10.49 -16.56
C SER A 204 -11.32 9.05 -17.06
N ILE A 205 -10.84 8.87 -18.29
CA ILE A 205 -10.62 7.55 -18.91
C ILE A 205 -9.13 7.38 -19.14
N ASP A 206 -8.56 6.29 -18.62
CA ASP A 206 -7.15 5.90 -18.79
C ASP A 206 -6.12 7.02 -18.49
N ARG A 207 -6.54 8.09 -17.82
CA ARG A 207 -5.79 9.35 -17.61
C ARG A 207 -5.31 10.03 -18.90
N ASP A 208 -5.88 9.67 -20.05
CA ASP A 208 -5.53 10.24 -21.37
C ASP A 208 -6.60 11.17 -21.94
N ARG A 209 -7.85 10.95 -21.56
CA ARG A 209 -9.03 11.69 -22.01
C ARG A 209 -9.97 11.94 -20.84
N GLY A 210 -10.67 13.06 -20.91
CA GLY A 210 -11.66 13.40 -19.89
C GLY A 210 -12.83 14.18 -20.43
N LEU A 211 -13.90 14.23 -19.64
CA LEU A 211 -15.06 15.04 -19.91
C LEU A 211 -15.57 15.67 -18.63
N TYR A 212 -15.77 16.99 -18.66
CA TYR A 212 -16.40 17.72 -17.57
C TYR A 212 -17.69 18.35 -18.05
N TRP A 213 -18.81 18.11 -17.36
CA TRP A 213 -20.12 18.64 -17.73
C TRP A 213 -20.71 19.45 -16.57
N SER A 214 -20.62 20.78 -16.72
CA SER A 214 -21.13 21.73 -15.74
C SER A 214 -22.66 21.71 -15.72
N SER A 215 -23.23 21.53 -14.53
CA SER A 215 -24.66 21.73 -14.27
C SER A 215 -24.93 23.21 -14.00
N ALA A 216 -26.11 23.71 -14.35
CA ALA A 216 -26.51 25.09 -14.04
C ALA A 216 -26.55 25.27 -12.51
N GLY A 217 -25.73 26.19 -11.98
CA GLY A 217 -25.56 26.37 -10.54
C GLY A 217 -26.73 27.08 -9.86
N ILE A 218 -26.94 26.78 -8.57
CA ILE A 218 -27.80 27.57 -7.68
C ILE A 218 -27.02 28.85 -7.33
N GLY A 219 -27.29 29.97 -8.02
CA GLY A 219 -26.84 31.31 -7.58
C GLY A 219 -25.96 32.12 -8.54
N TYR A 220 -25.55 31.58 -9.70
CA TYR A 220 -24.93 32.39 -10.77
C TYR A 220 -25.82 32.37 -12.02
N SER A 221 -26.20 33.56 -12.48
CA SER A 221 -27.16 33.82 -13.56
C SER A 221 -27.01 32.92 -14.79
N GLU A 222 -28.13 32.34 -15.27
CA GLU A 222 -28.31 31.79 -16.63
C GLU A 222 -27.09 31.07 -17.25
N SER A 223 -26.43 30.17 -16.52
CA SER A 223 -25.38 29.35 -17.12
C SER A 223 -26.00 28.16 -17.85
N GLU A 224 -26.02 28.22 -19.20
CA GLU A 224 -26.29 27.07 -20.05
C GLU A 224 -25.33 25.92 -19.68
N GLU A 225 -25.86 24.69 -19.59
CA GLU A 225 -25.03 23.49 -19.40
C GLU A 225 -23.98 23.37 -20.52
N ARG A 226 -22.73 23.08 -20.13
CA ARG A 226 -21.60 22.99 -21.05
C ARG A 226 -20.78 21.73 -20.76
N GLY A 227 -20.45 21.00 -21.80
CA GLY A 227 -19.51 19.89 -21.76
C GLY A 227 -18.14 20.34 -22.25
N PHE A 228 -17.09 19.94 -21.56
CA PHE A 228 -15.71 20.19 -21.91
C PHE A 228 -15.05 18.84 -22.13
N TYR A 229 -14.77 18.52 -23.38
CA TYR A 229 -14.04 17.32 -23.76
C TYR A 229 -12.55 17.65 -23.79
N VAL A 230 -11.76 16.93 -23.00
CA VAL A 230 -10.37 17.25 -22.71
C VAL A 230 -9.49 16.13 -23.27
N THR A 231 -8.60 16.49 -24.20
CA THR A 231 -7.58 15.59 -24.77
C THR A 231 -6.16 16.04 -24.42
N ASN A 232 -6.01 17.23 -23.83
CA ASN A 232 -4.71 17.69 -23.35
C ASN A 232 -4.31 16.91 -22.07
N PRO A 233 -3.20 16.14 -22.09
CA PRO A 233 -2.82 15.28 -20.96
C PRO A 233 -2.64 16.03 -19.63
N GLN A 234 -2.17 17.28 -19.66
CA GLN A 234 -1.97 18.08 -18.44
C GLN A 234 -3.30 18.49 -17.82
N LEU A 235 -4.31 18.79 -18.64
CA LEU A 235 -5.64 19.13 -18.15
C LEU A 235 -6.42 17.88 -17.72
N VAL A 236 -6.25 16.76 -18.42
CA VAL A 236 -6.79 15.47 -17.96
C VAL A 236 -6.19 15.10 -16.61
N LEU A 237 -4.88 15.27 -16.41
CA LEU A 237 -4.22 15.03 -15.13
C LEU A 237 -4.80 15.89 -13.99
N VAL A 238 -5.13 17.16 -14.25
CA VAL A 238 -5.78 18.04 -13.27
C VAL A 238 -7.19 17.56 -12.94
N LEU A 239 -7.98 17.20 -13.96
CA LEU A 239 -9.34 16.68 -13.78
C LEU A 239 -9.33 15.36 -13.00
N ASP A 240 -8.41 14.46 -13.37
CA ASP A 240 -8.19 13.17 -12.73
C ASP A 240 -7.86 13.33 -11.24
N ARG A 241 -6.88 14.19 -10.90
CA ARG A 241 -6.50 14.48 -9.51
C ARG A 241 -7.60 15.16 -8.72
N PHE A 242 -8.39 16.02 -9.35
CA PHE A 242 -9.55 16.61 -8.68
C PHE A 242 -10.51 15.50 -8.21
N ILE A 243 -10.84 14.55 -9.07
CA ILE A 243 -11.70 13.43 -8.69
C ILE A 243 -11.00 12.51 -7.68
N SER A 244 -9.78 12.02 -7.98
CA SER A 244 -9.11 10.96 -7.21
C SER A 244 -8.43 11.42 -5.92
N GLU A 245 -7.96 12.67 -5.84
CA GLU A 245 -7.19 13.18 -4.70
C GLU A 245 -7.96 14.20 -3.87
N SER A 246 -8.97 14.88 -4.42
CA SER A 246 -9.74 15.91 -3.69
C SER A 246 -11.10 15.39 -3.22
N VAL A 247 -11.86 14.71 -4.09
CA VAL A 247 -13.23 14.28 -3.77
C VAL A 247 -13.27 12.85 -3.25
N TRP A 248 -12.56 11.91 -3.90
CA TRP A 248 -12.56 10.48 -3.52
C TRP A 248 -12.23 10.23 -2.04
N PRO A 249 -11.15 10.81 -1.45
CA PRO A 249 -10.80 10.54 -0.05
C PRO A 249 -11.80 11.11 0.96
N LEU A 250 -12.59 12.11 0.56
CA LEU A 250 -13.59 12.76 1.42
C LEU A 250 -14.99 12.13 1.26
N SER A 251 -15.17 11.26 0.27
CA SER A 251 -16.45 10.62 -0.02
C SER A 251 -16.62 9.33 0.79
N ARG A 252 -17.84 9.07 1.27
CA ARG A 252 -18.18 7.88 2.07
C ARG A 252 -18.22 6.62 1.19
N PRO A 253 -17.62 5.49 1.59
CA PRO A 253 -17.76 4.24 0.86
C PRO A 253 -19.20 3.70 0.93
N LEU A 254 -19.74 3.32 -0.24
CA LEU A 254 -21.04 2.65 -0.41
C LEU A 254 -20.84 1.20 -0.84
N ARG A 255 -19.99 0.97 -1.84
CA ARG A 255 -19.54 -0.34 -2.31
C ARG A 255 -18.02 -0.39 -2.33
N THR A 256 -17.45 -1.48 -1.82
CA THR A 256 -16.01 -1.73 -1.82
C THR A 256 -15.71 -3.06 -2.50
N ARG A 257 -14.56 -3.12 -3.15
CA ARG A 257 -14.04 -4.34 -3.78
C ARG A 257 -12.92 -4.93 -2.94
N ALA A 258 -12.85 -6.26 -2.91
CA ALA A 258 -11.66 -6.96 -2.45
C ALA A 258 -10.59 -6.94 -3.55
N PRO A 259 -9.33 -6.56 -3.25
CA PRO A 259 -8.28 -6.55 -4.26
C PRO A 259 -7.98 -7.97 -4.77
N SER A 260 -7.76 -8.09 -6.07
CA SER A 260 -7.37 -9.33 -6.75
C SER A 260 -6.02 -9.14 -7.44
N LEU A 261 -5.30 -10.23 -7.67
CA LEU A 261 -3.98 -10.23 -8.30
C LEU A 261 -3.97 -11.20 -9.50
N PRO A 262 -3.23 -10.89 -10.59
CA PRO A 262 -2.48 -9.65 -10.82
C PRO A 262 -3.41 -8.46 -11.11
N GLN A 263 -2.98 -7.25 -10.76
CA GLN A 263 -3.74 -6.01 -11.02
C GLN A 263 -2.83 -4.89 -11.49
N GLN A 264 -3.32 -4.11 -12.45
CA GLN A 264 -2.66 -2.92 -12.98
C GLN A 264 -3.34 -1.65 -12.46
N TYR A 265 -2.54 -0.64 -12.13
CA TYR A 265 -2.99 0.67 -11.67
C TYR A 265 -2.32 1.78 -12.46
N LEU A 266 -3.11 2.82 -12.76
CA LEU A 266 -2.61 4.07 -13.33
C LEU A 266 -2.37 5.16 -12.28
N ARG A 267 -2.90 4.98 -11.06
CA ARG A 267 -2.68 5.89 -9.93
C ARG A 267 -2.06 5.12 -8.78
N ILE A 268 -0.93 5.63 -8.29
CA ILE A 268 -0.21 5.00 -7.18
C ILE A 268 -1.08 4.89 -5.92
N ARG A 269 -1.97 5.85 -5.68
CA ARG A 269 -2.84 5.85 -4.50
C ARG A 269 -3.84 4.69 -4.50
N ASP A 270 -4.31 4.28 -5.67
CA ASP A 270 -5.21 3.13 -5.83
C ASP A 270 -4.44 1.83 -5.56
N CYS A 271 -3.25 1.72 -6.16
CA CYS A 271 -2.33 0.61 -5.90
C CYS A 271 -2.02 0.46 -4.40
N LEU A 272 -1.71 1.58 -3.74
CA LEU A 272 -1.37 1.59 -2.33
C LEU A 272 -2.56 1.29 -1.40
N ALA A 273 -3.77 1.71 -1.77
CA ALA A 273 -4.99 1.36 -1.04
C ALA A 273 -5.21 -0.16 -1.07
N ASP A 274 -5.07 -0.79 -2.24
CA ASP A 274 -5.17 -2.25 -2.38
C ASP A 274 -4.03 -2.97 -1.67
N LEU A 275 -2.78 -2.49 -1.80
CA LEU A 275 -1.64 -3.03 -1.07
C LEU A 275 -1.82 -2.97 0.44
N SER A 276 -2.45 -1.92 0.98
CA SER A 276 -2.75 -1.80 2.40
C SER A 276 -3.68 -2.92 2.89
N GLN A 277 -4.65 -3.32 2.07
CA GLN A 277 -5.55 -4.44 2.37
C GLN A 277 -4.84 -5.79 2.19
N ILE A 278 -4.07 -5.96 1.11
CA ILE A 278 -3.33 -7.19 0.83
C ILE A 278 -2.30 -7.45 1.95
N ALA A 279 -1.57 -6.42 2.37
CA ALA A 279 -0.54 -6.48 3.40
C ALA A 279 -1.07 -6.93 4.78
N ASN A 280 -2.38 -6.83 5.02
CA ASN A 280 -3.00 -7.36 6.25
C ASN A 280 -3.03 -8.88 6.29
N SER A 281 -2.99 -9.54 5.13
CA SER A 281 -3.11 -11.00 5.00
C SER A 281 -1.89 -11.67 4.37
N ARG A 282 -1.06 -10.90 3.64
CA ARG A 282 0.10 -11.40 2.91
C ARG A 282 1.35 -10.57 3.22
N PRO A 283 2.56 -11.17 3.28
CA PRO A 283 3.78 -10.42 3.52
C PRO A 283 4.18 -9.61 2.27
N LEU A 284 4.79 -8.44 2.45
CA LEU A 284 5.16 -7.56 1.33
C LEU A 284 6.08 -8.23 0.32
N ASP A 285 7.00 -9.08 0.78
CA ASP A 285 7.94 -9.80 -0.07
C ASP A 285 7.30 -10.93 -0.91
N SER A 286 6.00 -11.23 -0.74
CA SER A 286 5.24 -12.05 -1.71
C SER A 286 4.78 -11.27 -2.93
N ILE A 287 4.87 -9.93 -2.88
CA ILE A 287 4.30 -9.04 -3.87
C ILE A 287 5.43 -8.57 -4.79
N GLN A 288 5.30 -8.90 -6.06
CA GLN A 288 6.15 -8.36 -7.11
C GLN A 288 5.51 -7.09 -7.67
N ILE A 289 6.31 -6.04 -7.82
CA ILE A 289 5.94 -4.77 -8.43
C ILE A 289 6.66 -4.66 -9.77
N GLU A 290 5.90 -4.50 -10.83
CA GLU A 290 6.39 -4.05 -12.13
C GLU A 290 5.90 -2.62 -12.35
N PHE A 291 6.76 -1.69 -12.76
CA PHE A 291 6.36 -0.32 -13.01
C PHE A 291 7.04 0.28 -14.25
N GLU A 292 6.28 1.13 -14.95
CA GLU A 292 6.74 1.96 -16.06
C GLU A 292 6.56 3.43 -15.70
N GLY A 293 7.55 4.24 -16.05
CA GLY A 293 7.62 5.61 -15.59
C GLY A 293 8.86 6.36 -16.06
N TYR A 294 9.23 7.37 -15.29
CA TYR A 294 10.41 8.20 -15.55
C TYR A 294 11.30 8.26 -14.32
N HIS A 295 12.61 8.33 -14.52
CA HIS A 295 13.55 8.73 -13.47
C HIS A 295 13.29 10.20 -13.09
N SER A 296 13.08 10.48 -11.79
CA SER A 296 12.59 11.78 -11.34
C SER A 296 13.55 12.95 -11.62
N ASP A 297 14.86 12.70 -11.53
CA ASP A 297 15.89 13.72 -11.83
C ASP A 297 16.21 13.88 -13.31
N THR A 298 16.38 12.77 -14.05
CA THR A 298 16.86 12.81 -15.44
C THR A 298 15.72 12.91 -16.46
N GLY A 299 14.51 12.48 -16.10
CA GLY A 299 13.36 12.37 -17.00
C GLY A 299 13.47 11.22 -18.00
N GLU A 300 14.41 10.29 -17.83
CA GLU A 300 14.56 9.12 -18.70
C GLU A 300 13.42 8.11 -18.46
N GLU A 301 12.84 7.58 -19.54
CA GLU A 301 11.83 6.51 -19.47
C GLU A 301 12.44 5.21 -18.98
N ILE A 302 11.77 4.55 -18.04
CA ILE A 302 12.22 3.31 -17.42
C ILE A 302 11.11 2.28 -17.33
N ARG A 303 11.53 1.02 -17.23
CA ARG A 303 10.69 -0.11 -16.84
C ARG A 303 11.48 -1.01 -15.93
N HIS A 304 10.95 -1.24 -14.73
CA HIS A 304 11.60 -2.09 -13.75
C HIS A 304 10.61 -3.08 -13.14
N THR A 305 11.17 -4.16 -12.59
CA THR A 305 10.42 -5.17 -11.85
C THR A 305 11.20 -5.53 -10.61
N GLY A 306 10.53 -5.68 -9.47
CA GLY A 306 11.18 -6.01 -8.21
C GLY A 306 10.20 -6.45 -7.13
N THR A 307 10.72 -6.75 -5.95
CA THR A 307 9.94 -7.20 -4.79
C THR A 307 9.58 -6.02 -3.91
N LEU A 308 8.32 -5.94 -3.46
CA LEU A 308 7.87 -4.90 -2.54
C LEU A 308 8.52 -5.09 -1.16
N THR A 309 9.17 -4.05 -0.64
CA THR A 309 9.78 -4.10 0.71
C THR A 309 9.11 -3.16 1.69
N HIS A 310 8.60 -2.03 1.21
CA HIS A 310 7.87 -1.06 2.00
C HIS A 310 6.93 -0.26 1.10
N PHE A 311 5.92 0.36 1.70
CA PHE A 311 5.12 1.38 1.05
C PHE A 311 4.60 2.36 2.10
N TYR A 312 4.35 3.60 1.68
CA TYR A 312 3.74 4.62 2.49
C TYR A 312 2.46 5.14 1.84
N TYR A 313 1.36 5.10 2.59
CA TYR A 313 0.06 5.57 2.15
C TYR A 313 -0.76 6.09 3.33
N SER A 314 -1.48 7.18 3.08
CA SER A 314 -2.51 7.71 3.96
C SER A 314 -3.54 8.43 3.11
N GLU A 315 -4.83 8.23 3.38
CA GLU A 315 -5.92 8.96 2.70
C GLU A 315 -5.81 10.48 2.94
N TYR A 316 -5.15 10.90 4.03
CA TYR A 316 -5.00 12.30 4.44
C TYR A 316 -3.59 12.89 4.26
N ASP A 317 -2.63 12.11 3.75
CA ASP A 317 -1.30 12.63 3.40
C ASP A 317 -1.15 12.65 1.87
N ARG A 318 -0.49 13.69 1.37
CA ARG A 318 -0.13 13.82 -0.05
C ARG A 318 1.00 12.88 -0.45
N ARG A 319 1.83 12.43 0.48
CA ARG A 319 2.90 11.46 0.22
C ARG A 319 2.30 10.09 -0.10
N ALA A 320 2.80 9.47 -1.16
CA ALA A 320 2.40 8.17 -1.64
C ALA A 320 3.58 7.55 -2.37
N SER A 321 4.18 6.50 -1.81
CA SER A 321 5.37 5.89 -2.39
C SER A 321 5.46 4.39 -2.12
N LEU A 322 6.09 3.69 -3.04
CA LEU A 322 6.54 2.30 -2.92
C LEU A 322 8.05 2.28 -2.69
N THR A 323 8.54 1.28 -1.98
CA THR A 323 9.96 0.94 -1.94
C THR A 323 10.12 -0.47 -2.51
N VAL A 324 10.73 -0.54 -3.69
CA VAL A 324 10.84 -1.77 -4.48
C VAL A 324 12.29 -2.20 -4.52
N ASP A 325 12.54 -3.46 -4.20
CA ASP A 325 13.83 -4.12 -4.37
C ASP A 325 13.88 -4.69 -5.79
N LEU A 326 14.53 -4.01 -6.72
CA LEU A 326 14.63 -4.40 -8.13
C LEU A 326 15.35 -5.74 -8.36
N GLY A 327 15.96 -6.31 -7.32
CA GLY A 327 16.82 -7.48 -7.44
C GLY A 327 18.10 -7.13 -8.19
N GLY A 328 19.24 -7.49 -7.60
CA GLY A 328 20.50 -7.60 -8.34
C GLY A 328 20.78 -9.07 -8.62
N THR A 329 21.45 -9.37 -9.72
CA THR A 329 22.36 -10.53 -9.71
C THR A 329 23.39 -10.32 -8.60
N GLU A 330 23.93 -11.40 -8.02
CA GLU A 330 24.90 -11.35 -6.90
C GLU A 330 26.09 -10.38 -7.12
N ASP A 331 26.30 -9.91 -8.35
CA ASP A 331 27.36 -9.01 -8.82
C ASP A 331 26.97 -7.52 -9.07
N GLU A 332 25.72 -7.08 -8.90
CA GLU A 332 25.33 -5.67 -9.14
C GLU A 332 25.30 -4.81 -7.87
N VAL A 333 25.79 -3.58 -8.00
CA VAL A 333 26.35 -2.80 -6.88
C VAL A 333 25.49 -1.64 -6.39
N GLU A 334 24.56 -1.14 -7.19
CA GLU A 334 23.61 -0.18 -6.65
C GLU A 334 22.70 -0.84 -5.61
N SER A 335 22.21 -0.06 -4.64
CA SER A 335 21.08 -0.52 -3.85
C SER A 335 19.93 -0.76 -4.82
N PRO A 336 19.46 -2.00 -5.05
CA PRO A 336 18.30 -2.21 -5.92
C PRO A 336 17.02 -1.66 -5.28
N LEU A 337 17.09 -1.16 -4.04
CA LEU A 337 15.98 -0.52 -3.37
C LEU A 337 15.79 0.89 -3.88
N VAL A 338 14.71 1.06 -4.60
CA VAL A 338 14.32 2.31 -5.22
C VAL A 338 12.96 2.73 -4.68
N THR A 339 12.78 4.04 -4.55
CA THR A 339 11.51 4.65 -4.19
C THR A 339 10.75 5.02 -5.46
N VAL A 340 9.46 4.67 -5.49
CA VAL A 340 8.59 4.90 -6.65
C VAL A 340 7.38 5.69 -6.20
N GLY A 341 7.22 6.89 -6.73
CA GLY A 341 6.06 7.74 -6.53
C GLY A 341 5.10 7.69 -7.72
N GLY A 342 3.97 8.39 -7.61
CA GLY A 342 3.02 8.53 -8.73
C GLY A 342 3.40 9.64 -9.71
N VAL A 343 2.70 9.72 -10.83
CA VAL A 343 2.86 10.79 -11.84
C VAL A 343 2.97 12.17 -11.18
N GLY A 344 4.07 12.87 -11.48
CA GLY A 344 4.34 14.25 -11.02
C GLY A 344 4.98 14.36 -9.64
N SER A 345 5.34 13.23 -9.01
CA SER A 345 6.19 13.24 -7.83
C SER A 345 7.65 13.54 -8.22
N ARG A 346 8.41 14.13 -7.29
CA ARG A 346 9.82 14.52 -7.48
C ARG A 346 10.71 14.18 -6.27
N MET A 347 10.13 13.56 -5.24
CA MET A 347 10.88 13.23 -4.02
C MET A 347 11.41 11.79 -4.06
N GLU A 348 10.75 10.93 -4.83
CA GLU A 348 11.11 9.54 -5.06
C GLU A 348 12.05 9.40 -6.26
N ASP A 349 12.80 8.30 -6.32
CA ASP A 349 13.76 8.03 -7.40
C ASP A 349 13.07 7.93 -8.76
N TYR A 350 11.89 7.31 -8.80
CA TYR A 350 11.07 7.14 -10.00
C TYR A 350 9.65 7.67 -9.83
N SER A 351 9.08 8.19 -10.91
CA SER A 351 7.66 8.54 -11.02
C SER A 351 6.97 7.57 -11.98
N ALA A 352 6.13 6.69 -11.45
CA ALA A 352 5.40 5.69 -12.24
C ALA A 352 4.07 6.23 -12.78
N HIS A 353 3.81 5.95 -14.05
CA HIS A 353 2.49 6.15 -14.67
C HIS A 353 1.71 4.84 -14.81
N THR A 354 2.38 3.69 -14.70
CA THR A 354 1.77 2.37 -14.71
C THR A 354 2.45 1.51 -13.66
N ILE A 355 1.64 0.84 -12.83
CA ILE A 355 2.12 -0.05 -11.76
C ILE A 355 1.32 -1.34 -11.87
N ILE A 356 1.99 -2.47 -11.99
CA ILE A 356 1.38 -3.80 -11.97
C ILE A 356 1.87 -4.50 -10.72
N ILE A 357 0.93 -4.98 -9.93
CA ILE A 357 1.22 -5.82 -8.77
C ILE A 357 0.85 -7.26 -9.11
N ARG A 358 1.73 -8.19 -8.77
CA ARG A 358 1.49 -9.62 -8.95
C ARG A 358 1.81 -10.35 -7.65
N GLU A 359 1.07 -11.42 -7.41
CA GLU A 359 1.54 -12.43 -6.46
C GLU A 359 2.67 -13.19 -7.11
N THR A 360 3.75 -13.39 -6.38
CA THR A 360 4.85 -14.20 -6.87
C THR A 360 4.39 -15.66 -6.84
N GLU A 361 4.14 -16.28 -8.01
CA GLU A 361 3.98 -17.73 -8.11
C GLU A 361 5.30 -18.39 -7.74
N GLY A 362 5.42 -18.86 -6.50
CA GLY A 362 6.64 -19.47 -5.98
C GLY A 362 7.78 -18.46 -5.91
N SER A 363 7.87 -17.74 -4.79
CA SER A 363 9.18 -17.23 -4.37
C SER A 363 10.15 -18.42 -4.34
N THR A 364 11.36 -18.24 -4.85
CA THR A 364 12.47 -19.20 -4.82
C THR A 364 12.86 -19.71 -3.42
N ASN A 365 12.11 -19.32 -2.37
CA ASN A 365 12.30 -19.69 -0.97
C ASN A 365 11.24 -20.64 -0.38
N ASP A 366 10.25 -21.14 -1.14
CA ASP A 366 9.33 -22.13 -0.56
C ASP A 366 10.03 -23.48 -0.30
N LYS A 367 11.21 -23.74 -0.88
CA LYS A 367 11.96 -24.98 -0.63
C LYS A 367 13.27 -24.71 0.10
N LEU A 368 13.56 -25.55 1.09
CA LEU A 368 14.82 -25.52 1.82
C LEU A 368 15.98 -25.97 0.90
N ASN A 369 16.94 -25.10 0.66
CA ASN A 369 18.09 -25.35 -0.21
C ASN A 369 19.05 -26.39 0.42
N ALA A 370 19.92 -26.98 -0.41
CA ALA A 370 20.80 -28.07 0.03
C ALA A 370 21.81 -27.63 1.11
N GLU A 371 22.28 -26.39 1.04
CA GLU A 371 23.22 -25.80 1.99
C GLU A 371 22.59 -25.68 3.39
N THR A 372 21.41 -25.06 3.46
CA THR A 372 20.62 -24.93 4.70
C THR A 372 20.19 -26.30 5.24
N LYS A 373 19.84 -27.27 4.37
CA LYS A 373 19.58 -28.67 4.78
C LYS A 373 20.79 -29.30 5.48
N ASN A 374 22.01 -29.04 5.02
CA ASN A 374 23.23 -29.54 5.66
C ASN A 374 23.49 -28.85 7.00
N TYR A 375 23.31 -27.53 7.09
CA TYR A 375 23.43 -26.79 8.35
C TYR A 375 22.41 -27.23 9.39
N LEU A 376 21.16 -27.48 8.96
CA LEU A 376 20.11 -27.99 9.82
C LEU A 376 20.43 -29.38 10.37
N ARG A 377 20.98 -30.26 9.53
CA ARG A 377 21.45 -31.58 9.98
C ARG A 377 22.57 -31.44 11.02
N ALA A 378 23.59 -30.62 10.72
CA ALA A 378 24.68 -30.36 11.65
C ALA A 378 24.18 -29.77 12.98
N CYS A 379 23.20 -28.86 12.93
CA CYS A 379 22.55 -28.30 14.12
C CYS A 379 21.83 -29.37 14.94
N ARG A 380 21.04 -30.25 14.30
CA ARG A 380 20.33 -31.35 14.98
C ARG A 380 21.30 -32.35 15.63
N GLU A 381 22.40 -32.69 14.95
CA GLU A 381 23.37 -33.68 15.43
C GLU A 381 24.25 -33.15 16.57
N ASN A 382 24.58 -31.85 16.56
CA ASN A 382 25.53 -31.25 17.49
C ASN A 382 24.88 -30.36 18.55
N LEU A 383 23.55 -30.19 18.55
CA LEU A 383 22.86 -29.49 19.63
C LEU A 383 23.28 -30.10 20.98
N PRO A 384 23.62 -29.30 22.01
CA PRO A 384 24.04 -29.84 23.29
C PRO A 384 22.96 -30.76 23.84
N ARG A 385 23.33 -31.82 24.57
CA ARG A 385 22.35 -32.73 25.20
C ARG A 385 21.60 -32.08 26.35
N GLN A 386 22.25 -31.15 27.03
CA GLN A 386 21.70 -30.36 28.12
C GLN A 386 22.16 -28.91 27.91
N PHE A 387 21.22 -27.98 27.87
CA PHE A 387 21.52 -26.55 27.87
C PHE A 387 21.86 -26.10 29.30
N GLY A 388 22.60 -24.99 29.43
CA GLY A 388 22.90 -24.39 30.73
C GLY A 388 24.14 -24.94 31.43
N THR A 389 25.05 -25.61 30.70
CA THR A 389 26.32 -26.11 31.27
C THR A 389 27.47 -25.11 31.20
N ALA A 390 27.32 -24.05 30.40
CA ALA A 390 28.28 -22.96 30.26
C ALA A 390 27.74 -21.68 30.92
N SER A 391 28.60 -20.68 31.06
CA SER A 391 28.23 -19.35 31.56
C SER A 391 28.55 -18.26 30.54
N ALA A 392 27.76 -17.19 30.57
CA ALA A 392 27.90 -16.05 29.67
C ALA A 392 27.86 -14.73 30.42
N VAL A 393 28.53 -13.72 29.88
CA VAL A 393 28.44 -12.34 30.37
C VAL A 393 27.79 -11.47 29.30
N THR A 394 26.82 -10.66 29.70
CA THR A 394 26.16 -9.69 28.82
C THR A 394 26.32 -8.27 29.35
N GLY A 395 26.70 -7.36 28.47
CA GLY A 395 26.84 -5.94 28.78
C GLY A 395 26.70 -5.06 27.54
N PHE A 396 26.84 -3.75 27.63
CA PHE A 396 26.54 -2.96 28.82
C PHE A 396 25.26 -2.12 28.59
N ASP A 397 24.44 -2.48 27.60
CA ASP A 397 23.24 -1.72 27.24
C ASP A 397 22.00 -2.19 28.01
N GLY A 398 21.52 -1.36 28.95
CA GLY A 398 20.35 -1.63 29.78
C GLY A 398 19.50 -0.37 30.04
N PHE A 399 18.19 -0.53 29.99
CA PHE A 399 17.20 0.53 30.30
C PHE A 399 15.87 -0.08 30.76
N VAL A 400 14.92 0.74 31.20
CA VAL A 400 13.57 0.30 31.57
C VAL A 400 12.55 0.81 30.56
N ASP A 401 11.78 -0.10 29.99
CA ASP A 401 10.67 0.20 29.10
C ASP A 401 9.41 0.46 29.91
N ARG A 402 8.80 1.64 29.73
CA ARG A 402 7.52 2.02 30.32
C ARG A 402 6.44 1.89 29.26
N MET A 403 5.58 0.89 29.43
CA MET A 403 4.50 0.61 28.50
C MET A 403 3.29 1.50 28.82
N ARG A 404 2.94 2.37 27.90
CA ARG A 404 1.94 3.44 28.06
C ARG A 404 0.76 3.28 27.11
N GLU A 405 -0.41 3.66 27.58
CA GLU A 405 -1.64 3.73 26.80
C GLU A 405 -2.17 5.16 26.82
N VAL A 406 -2.37 5.76 25.64
CA VAL A 406 -2.80 7.16 25.50
C VAL A 406 -4.29 7.28 25.84
N ILE A 407 -4.66 8.37 26.52
CA ILE A 407 -6.01 8.67 26.99
C ILE A 407 -6.59 9.80 26.12
N ASP A 408 -7.84 9.67 25.68
CA ASP A 408 -8.58 10.66 24.89
C ASP A 408 -9.35 11.67 25.79
N GLU A 409 -10.25 11.20 26.65
CA GLU A 409 -11.01 12.06 27.56
C GLU A 409 -11.21 11.44 28.96
N TRP A 410 -11.40 12.31 29.94
CA TRP A 410 -11.85 11.99 31.30
C TRP A 410 -13.33 12.31 31.45
N SER A 411 -14.22 11.46 30.93
CA SER A 411 -15.66 11.58 31.17
C SER A 411 -16.20 10.26 31.76
N ASN A 412 -16.30 10.19 33.09
CA ASN A 412 -16.80 9.03 33.86
C ASN A 412 -16.11 7.68 33.58
N GLY A 413 -14.83 7.72 33.23
CA GLY A 413 -13.97 6.57 32.93
C GLY A 413 -12.80 7.04 32.06
N HIS A 414 -11.70 6.28 32.04
CA HIS A 414 -10.61 6.54 31.11
C HIS A 414 -10.96 5.90 29.76
N GLN A 415 -11.06 6.69 28.69
CA GLN A 415 -11.16 6.13 27.34
C GLN A 415 -9.77 6.10 26.70
N GLN A 416 -9.30 4.89 26.41
CA GLN A 416 -8.01 4.66 25.74
C GLN A 416 -8.15 4.95 24.24
N MET A 417 -7.16 5.65 23.67
CA MET A 417 -6.95 5.69 22.23
C MET A 417 -6.37 4.35 21.76
N LYS A 418 -7.12 3.63 20.94
CA LYS A 418 -6.79 2.27 20.51
C LYS A 418 -5.95 2.26 19.24
N THR A 419 -6.10 3.25 18.36
CA THR A 419 -5.40 3.30 17.07
C THR A 419 -4.47 4.50 17.00
N PHE A 420 -3.45 4.43 16.15
CA PHE A 420 -2.56 5.56 15.90
C PHE A 420 -3.29 6.68 15.15
N ASP A 421 -4.31 6.35 14.38
CA ASP A 421 -5.18 7.33 13.71
C ASP A 421 -5.94 8.20 14.72
N GLU A 422 -6.55 7.61 15.76
CA GLU A 422 -7.18 8.38 16.86
C GLU A 422 -6.19 9.36 17.51
N PHE A 423 -4.94 8.93 17.70
CA PHE A 423 -3.88 9.80 18.23
C PHE A 423 -3.53 10.94 17.27
N LYS A 424 -3.39 10.67 15.96
CA LYS A 424 -3.18 11.72 14.95
C LYS A 424 -4.33 12.71 14.92
N GLU A 425 -5.57 12.23 14.94
CA GLU A 425 -6.77 13.09 14.98
C GLU A 425 -6.76 13.99 16.21
N SER A 426 -6.29 13.50 17.36
CA SER A 426 -6.12 14.34 18.55
C SER A 426 -5.12 15.49 18.33
N LEU A 427 -4.03 15.25 17.60
CA LEU A 427 -3.03 16.27 17.26
C LEU A 427 -3.57 17.29 16.24
N PHE A 428 -4.38 16.86 15.27
CA PHE A 428 -5.07 17.77 14.34
C PHE A 428 -6.14 18.62 15.03
N ARG A 429 -6.95 18.03 15.90
CA ARG A 429 -7.92 18.76 16.75
C ARG A 429 -7.20 19.82 17.58
N PHE A 430 -6.01 19.48 18.10
CA PHE A 430 -5.16 20.42 18.81
C PHE A 430 -4.67 21.57 17.89
N ASP A 431 -4.13 21.27 16.71
CA ASP A 431 -3.62 22.29 15.77
C ASP A 431 -4.71 23.28 15.35
N ALA A 432 -5.97 22.82 15.27
CA ALA A 432 -7.15 23.64 15.01
C ALA A 432 -7.67 24.45 16.23
N SER A 433 -7.01 24.34 17.40
CA SER A 433 -7.45 24.97 18.65
C SER A 433 -6.44 26.00 19.17
N GLU A 434 -6.89 26.99 19.96
CA GLU A 434 -6.00 27.95 20.64
C GLU A 434 -5.45 27.42 21.99
N GLY A 435 -5.70 26.15 22.33
CA GLY A 435 -5.29 25.53 23.59
C GLY A 435 -3.83 25.07 23.61
N LEU A 436 -3.31 24.67 24.77
CA LEU A 436 -2.03 23.95 24.86
C LEU A 436 -2.26 22.46 24.58
N PRO A 437 -1.37 21.77 23.85
CA PRO A 437 -1.52 20.35 23.59
C PRO A 437 -1.33 19.60 24.91
N ARG A 438 -2.32 18.78 25.26
CA ARG A 438 -2.24 17.91 26.44
C ARG A 438 -2.43 16.47 26.00
N ILE A 439 -1.35 15.70 26.08
CA ILE A 439 -1.37 14.25 25.87
C ILE A 439 -1.26 13.62 27.25
N GLU A 440 -2.25 12.78 27.58
CA GLU A 440 -2.26 12.02 28.83
C GLU A 440 -2.14 10.53 28.52
N TRP A 441 -1.58 9.77 29.45
CA TRP A 441 -1.45 8.33 29.32
C TRP A 441 -1.49 7.66 30.69
N THR A 442 -1.86 6.38 30.70
CA THR A 442 -1.65 5.48 31.84
C THR A 442 -0.39 4.64 31.60
N GLN A 443 0.32 4.28 32.66
CA GLN A 443 1.37 3.26 32.60
C GLN A 443 0.76 1.90 32.95
N THR A 444 0.87 0.94 32.04
CA THR A 444 0.30 -0.40 32.23
C THR A 444 1.27 -1.33 32.95
N HIS A 445 2.53 -1.33 32.54
CA HIS A 445 3.59 -2.15 33.14
C HIS A 445 4.97 -1.58 32.76
N THR A 446 5.99 -2.09 33.45
CA THR A 446 7.40 -1.84 33.15
C THR A 446 8.13 -3.15 32.90
N GLU A 447 9.06 -3.11 31.95
CA GLU A 447 9.86 -4.25 31.51
C GLU A 447 11.33 -3.84 31.40
N PRO A 448 12.29 -4.74 31.71
CA PRO A 448 13.69 -4.48 31.42
C PRO A 448 13.92 -4.50 29.91
N GLY A 449 14.67 -3.53 29.41
CA GLY A 449 15.02 -3.36 28.01
C GLY A 449 16.53 -3.26 27.79
N GLY A 450 16.92 -3.32 26.52
CA GLY A 450 18.31 -3.26 26.08
C GLY A 450 18.92 -4.64 25.84
N HIS A 451 20.14 -4.63 25.30
CA HIS A 451 20.85 -5.87 24.94
C HIS A 451 20.92 -6.84 26.13
N ILE A 452 21.26 -6.34 27.33
CA ILE A 452 21.41 -7.18 28.51
C ILE A 452 20.10 -7.90 28.87
N ALA A 453 18.97 -7.21 28.75
CA ALA A 453 17.67 -7.75 29.12
C ALA A 453 17.25 -8.84 28.12
N HIS A 454 17.35 -8.56 26.83
CA HIS A 454 16.88 -9.48 25.80
C HIS A 454 17.77 -10.73 25.67
N THR A 455 19.10 -10.58 25.76
CA THR A 455 19.99 -11.76 25.80
C THR A 455 19.83 -12.54 27.10
N GLY A 456 19.72 -11.83 28.23
CA GLY A 456 19.53 -12.45 29.55
C GLY A 456 18.26 -13.30 29.63
N GLN A 457 17.16 -12.86 29.01
CA GLN A 457 15.92 -13.62 28.94
C GLN A 457 16.09 -14.94 28.18
N SER A 458 16.75 -14.90 27.01
CA SER A 458 16.98 -16.09 26.19
C SER A 458 17.89 -17.10 26.87
N PHE A 459 18.99 -16.64 27.46
CA PHE A 459 19.92 -17.49 28.20
C PHE A 459 19.26 -18.08 29.45
N GLY A 460 18.52 -17.27 30.22
CA GLY A 460 17.81 -17.71 31.41
C GLY A 460 16.72 -18.75 31.12
N ALA A 461 15.97 -18.59 30.02
CA ALA A 461 14.96 -19.56 29.60
C ALA A 461 15.54 -20.94 29.26
N LEU A 462 16.80 -20.97 28.77
CA LEU A 462 17.53 -22.19 28.46
C LEU A 462 18.40 -22.71 29.61
N GLY A 463 18.39 -22.02 30.76
CA GLY A 463 19.03 -22.46 32.00
C GLY A 463 20.52 -22.12 32.12
N TYR A 464 21.04 -21.22 31.31
CA TYR A 464 22.43 -20.73 31.43
C TYR A 464 22.61 -19.83 32.65
N ASP A 465 23.81 -19.90 33.23
CA ASP A 465 24.28 -18.96 34.24
C ASP A 465 24.81 -17.70 33.54
N VAL A 466 24.23 -16.56 33.87
CA VAL A 466 24.48 -15.29 33.17
C VAL A 466 24.82 -14.22 34.18
N THR A 467 25.90 -13.49 33.90
CA THR A 467 26.18 -12.22 34.56
C THR A 467 25.74 -11.08 33.65
N LEU A 468 24.83 -10.24 34.15
CA LEU A 468 24.33 -9.05 33.47
C LEU A 468 25.00 -7.82 34.08
N ILE A 469 25.84 -7.14 33.29
CA ILE A 469 26.58 -5.96 33.72
C ILE A 469 26.09 -4.74 32.92
N GLY A 470 25.60 -3.69 33.59
CA GLY A 470 25.18 -2.48 32.89
C GLY A 470 24.46 -1.46 33.78
N PRO A 471 23.96 -0.35 33.20
CA PRO A 471 23.28 0.73 33.91
C PRO A 471 21.86 0.29 34.26
N ILE A 472 21.75 -0.56 35.28
CA ILE A 472 20.49 -1.18 35.74
C ILE A 472 19.97 -0.55 37.03
N GLY A 473 20.54 0.57 37.47
CA GLY A 473 20.08 1.39 38.60
C GLY A 473 20.95 1.26 39.84
N THR A 474 21.00 2.33 40.64
CA THR A 474 21.74 2.37 41.91
C THR A 474 20.81 2.80 43.06
N PRO A 475 20.20 1.86 43.80
CA PRO A 475 20.36 0.40 43.74
C PRO A 475 19.61 -0.23 42.55
N ILE A 476 19.96 -1.47 42.18
CA ILE A 476 19.41 -2.18 41.00
C ILE A 476 17.88 -2.08 40.93
N HIS A 477 17.33 -1.73 39.77
CA HIS A 477 15.90 -1.55 39.58
C HIS A 477 15.09 -2.84 39.81
N SER A 478 13.86 -2.71 40.29
CA SER A 478 13.02 -3.85 40.67
C SER A 478 12.62 -4.70 39.46
N GLU A 479 12.52 -4.10 38.27
CA GLU A 479 12.27 -4.76 36.99
C GLU A 479 13.35 -5.81 36.70
N PHE A 480 14.63 -5.43 36.78
CA PHE A 480 15.76 -6.34 36.58
C PHE A 480 15.83 -7.40 37.67
N ARG A 481 15.66 -7.03 38.95
CA ARG A 481 15.66 -8.02 40.05
C ARG A 481 14.54 -9.05 39.93
N ARG A 482 13.36 -8.65 39.45
CA ARG A 482 12.19 -9.53 39.29
C ARG A 482 12.43 -10.54 38.18
N GLU A 483 12.88 -10.05 37.03
CA GLU A 483 13.10 -10.84 35.83
C GLU A 483 14.28 -11.80 35.98
N PHE A 484 15.42 -11.28 36.44
CA PHE A 484 16.69 -11.99 36.49
C PHE A 484 17.07 -12.44 37.91
N ARG A 485 16.07 -12.81 38.73
CA ARG A 485 16.26 -13.17 40.15
C ARG A 485 17.22 -14.34 40.42
N ASN A 486 17.46 -15.16 39.40
CA ASN A 486 18.34 -16.34 39.46
C ASN A 486 19.70 -16.10 38.80
N GLN A 487 19.98 -14.87 38.36
CA GLN A 487 21.18 -14.49 37.62
C GLN A 487 22.01 -13.48 38.42
N THR A 488 23.28 -13.32 38.06
CA THR A 488 24.15 -12.34 38.68
C THR A 488 23.92 -10.97 38.05
N LEU A 489 23.61 -9.96 38.86
CA LEU A 489 23.33 -8.59 38.42
C LEU A 489 24.38 -7.63 38.95
N VAL A 490 25.07 -6.94 38.05
CA VAL A 490 26.12 -5.98 38.36
C VAL A 490 25.72 -4.62 37.80
N SER A 491 25.53 -3.64 38.69
CA SER A 491 25.15 -2.30 38.28
C SER A 491 26.36 -1.45 37.97
N THR A 492 26.30 -0.72 36.86
CA THR A 492 27.30 0.27 36.44
C THR A 492 26.73 1.69 36.49
N GLY A 493 25.70 1.91 37.32
CA GLY A 493 25.09 3.23 37.53
C GLY A 493 23.58 3.29 37.27
N GLU A 494 23.07 4.52 37.18
CA GLU A 494 21.64 4.82 36.96
C GLU A 494 21.14 4.33 35.60
N THR A 495 19.88 3.88 35.56
CA THR A 495 19.22 3.42 34.34
C THR A 495 18.36 4.50 33.71
N THR A 496 18.12 4.41 32.40
CA THR A 496 17.22 5.33 31.66
C THR A 496 15.88 4.70 31.35
N TYR A 497 14.93 5.52 30.90
CA TYR A 497 13.59 5.07 30.56
C TYR A 497 13.26 5.32 29.09
N THR A 498 12.65 4.32 28.46
CA THR A 498 11.98 4.49 27.16
C THR A 498 10.49 4.35 27.32
N ASP A 499 9.75 5.37 26.88
CA ASP A 499 8.29 5.38 26.89
C ASP A 499 7.74 4.81 25.59
N TYR A 500 6.97 3.73 25.71
CA TYR A 500 6.30 3.10 24.58
C TYR A 500 4.81 3.40 24.64
N LEU A 501 4.34 4.31 23.79
CA LEU A 501 2.91 4.49 23.57
C LEU A 501 2.41 3.36 22.66
N ARG A 502 1.48 2.56 23.18
CA ARG A 502 0.94 1.38 22.51
C ARG A 502 -0.44 1.66 21.95
N PHE A 503 -0.57 1.43 20.65
CA PHE A 503 -1.83 1.32 19.92
C PHE A 503 -1.98 -0.13 19.42
N GLN A 504 -3.15 -0.48 18.88
CA GLN A 504 -3.45 -1.81 18.32
C GLN A 504 -2.74 -2.03 16.97
N ASP A 505 -2.55 -0.95 16.22
CA ASP A 505 -1.99 -0.88 14.88
C ASP A 505 -0.51 -0.44 14.87
N GLN A 506 -0.09 0.40 15.82
CA GLN A 506 1.26 0.93 15.87
C GLN A 506 1.78 1.14 17.30
N LYS A 507 3.07 1.46 17.42
CA LYS A 507 3.70 1.91 18.67
C LYS A 507 4.60 3.10 18.39
N LEU A 508 4.63 4.05 19.32
CA LEU A 508 5.48 5.23 19.26
C LEU A 508 6.44 5.22 20.45
N MET A 509 7.72 5.55 20.21
CA MET A 509 8.77 5.55 21.23
C MET A 509 9.18 6.97 21.57
N PHE A 510 9.20 7.29 22.86
CA PHE A 510 9.83 8.48 23.42
C PHE A 510 10.96 8.02 24.33
N THR A 511 12.18 8.09 23.81
CA THR A 511 13.38 7.68 24.55
C THR A 511 14.04 8.91 25.14
N GLU A 512 14.27 8.93 26.46
CA GLU A 512 15.21 9.89 27.04
C GLU A 512 16.63 9.45 26.61
N PRO A 513 17.39 10.28 25.87
CA PRO A 513 18.74 9.91 25.48
C PRO A 513 19.59 9.75 26.73
N ASN A 514 20.37 8.66 26.78
CA ASN A 514 21.22 8.40 27.93
C ASN A 514 22.29 9.50 28.06
N LYS A 515 22.25 10.24 29.18
CA LYS A 515 23.12 11.40 29.42
C LYS A 515 24.56 10.98 29.72
N VAL A 516 24.75 9.75 30.20
CA VAL A 516 26.06 9.15 30.47
C VAL A 516 26.24 7.99 29.50
N GLN A 517 27.08 8.17 28.49
CA GLN A 517 27.50 7.07 27.63
C GLN A 517 28.54 6.23 28.36
N ILE A 518 28.43 4.90 28.23
CA ILE A 518 29.34 3.97 28.89
C ILE A 518 30.69 4.01 28.18
N SER A 519 31.69 4.57 28.83
CA SER A 519 33.10 4.46 28.45
C SER A 519 33.84 3.51 29.38
N TRP A 520 35.08 3.14 29.04
CA TRP A 520 35.89 2.30 29.92
C TRP A 520 36.13 2.96 31.28
N GLU A 521 36.41 4.27 31.26
CA GLU A 521 36.75 5.02 32.46
C GLU A 521 35.56 5.10 33.42
N ASN A 522 34.37 5.44 32.90
CA ASN A 522 33.16 5.51 33.73
C ASN A 522 32.70 4.13 34.20
N LEU A 523 32.95 3.07 33.43
CA LEU A 523 32.69 1.70 33.87
C LEU A 523 33.55 1.35 35.10
N LEU A 524 34.84 1.68 35.07
CA LEU A 524 35.78 1.41 36.16
C LEU A 524 35.59 2.29 37.40
N GLU A 525 34.87 3.41 37.29
CA GLU A 525 34.44 4.19 38.46
C GLU A 525 33.38 3.47 39.31
N GLU A 526 32.55 2.64 38.68
CA GLU A 526 31.43 1.94 39.33
C GLU A 526 31.78 0.48 39.68
N VAL A 527 32.55 -0.20 38.83
CA VAL A 527 33.00 -1.59 39.03
C VAL A 527 34.50 -1.65 38.78
N ASP A 528 35.30 -1.86 39.83
CA ASP A 528 36.75 -1.84 39.67
C ASP A 528 37.25 -3.00 38.78
N LEU A 529 38.46 -2.84 38.24
CA LEU A 529 39.02 -3.79 37.26
C LEU A 529 39.15 -5.22 37.79
N THR A 530 39.40 -5.39 39.09
CA THR A 530 39.58 -6.72 39.69
C THR A 530 38.22 -7.39 39.81
N GLU A 531 37.21 -6.65 40.28
CA GLU A 531 35.83 -7.13 40.36
C GLU A 531 35.27 -7.46 38.97
N LEU A 532 35.50 -6.59 37.97
CA LEU A 532 35.09 -6.83 36.59
C LEU A 532 35.74 -8.10 36.01
N ALA A 533 37.01 -8.35 36.34
CA ALA A 533 37.70 -9.58 35.95
C ALA A 533 37.07 -10.81 36.61
N GLU A 534 36.73 -10.76 37.91
CA GLU A 534 36.08 -11.88 38.62
C GLU A 534 34.74 -12.29 37.98
N TYR A 535 33.96 -11.33 37.46
CA TYR A 535 32.70 -11.62 36.78
C TYR A 535 32.87 -12.23 35.37
N ILE A 536 33.97 -11.92 34.69
CA ILE A 536 34.20 -12.32 33.29
C ILE A 536 35.05 -13.59 33.20
N ASP A 537 35.97 -13.79 34.13
CA ASP A 537 36.91 -14.91 34.12
C ASP A 537 36.18 -16.26 34.27
N GLY A 538 36.53 -17.22 33.43
CA GLY A 538 35.89 -18.53 33.38
C GLY A 538 34.55 -18.59 32.65
N SER A 539 34.01 -17.47 32.15
CA SER A 539 32.84 -17.49 31.26
C SER A 539 33.22 -17.90 29.84
N SER A 540 32.28 -18.47 29.09
CA SER A 540 32.53 -18.98 27.73
C SER A 540 32.32 -17.93 26.64
N LEU A 541 31.55 -16.88 26.92
CA LEU A 541 31.19 -15.82 25.96
C LEU A 541 30.97 -14.48 26.66
N LEU A 542 31.47 -13.41 26.04
CA LEU A 542 31.09 -12.02 26.36
C LEU A 542 30.27 -11.43 25.20
N THR A 543 29.02 -11.01 25.46
CA THR A 543 28.15 -10.35 24.46
C THR A 543 27.92 -8.87 24.79
N LEU A 544 28.10 -8.01 23.79
CA LEU A 544 28.14 -6.55 23.94
C LEU A 544 27.09 -5.86 23.06
N GLY A 545 26.20 -5.09 23.68
CA GLY A 545 25.27 -4.17 23.01
C GLY A 545 25.89 -2.79 22.79
N THR A 546 25.68 -2.20 21.61
CA THR A 546 26.34 -0.94 21.21
C THR A 546 25.40 0.23 20.94
N ALA A 547 24.09 0.07 21.17
CA ALA A 547 23.04 1.01 20.76
C ALA A 547 23.25 2.47 21.21
N PHE A 548 23.83 2.70 22.39
CA PHE A 548 24.00 4.04 22.97
C PHE A 548 25.46 4.44 23.23
N SER A 549 26.41 3.59 22.89
CA SER A 549 27.82 3.75 23.27
C SER A 549 28.75 4.00 22.08
N ILE A 550 28.23 4.20 20.85
CA ILE A 550 29.07 4.31 19.63
C ILE A 550 30.24 5.29 19.79
N PRO A 551 30.04 6.53 20.29
CA PRO A 551 31.16 7.47 20.48
C PRO A 551 32.19 7.03 21.52
N THR A 552 31.82 6.18 22.48
CA THR A 552 32.67 5.69 23.57
C THR A 552 33.20 4.27 23.36
N LEU A 553 32.71 3.53 22.35
CA LEU A 553 33.17 2.19 22.00
C LEU A 553 34.69 2.07 21.85
N PRO A 554 35.43 3.05 21.29
CA PRO A 554 36.88 2.89 21.13
C PRO A 554 37.60 2.79 22.48
N SER A 555 37.17 3.57 23.47
CA SER A 555 37.68 3.47 24.84
C SER A 555 37.32 2.12 25.45
N LEU A 556 36.05 1.69 25.32
CA LEU A 556 35.56 0.41 25.84
C LEU A 556 36.34 -0.79 25.27
N PHE A 557 36.49 -0.89 23.94
CA PHE A 557 37.21 -2.00 23.30
C PHE A 557 38.70 -1.99 23.64
N LYS A 558 39.33 -0.81 23.73
CA LYS A 558 40.73 -0.69 24.18
C LYS A 558 40.92 -1.18 25.60
N GLY A 559 40.08 -0.74 26.52
CA GLY A 559 40.16 -1.15 27.92
C GLY A 559 39.93 -2.64 28.11
N ILE A 560 38.92 -3.21 27.42
CA ILE A 560 38.69 -4.66 27.39
C ILE A 560 39.95 -5.38 26.90
N ARG A 561 40.58 -4.92 25.81
CA ARG A 561 41.76 -5.55 25.19
C ARG A 561 43.04 -5.42 26.03
N ASP A 562 43.34 -4.21 26.49
CA ASP A 562 44.66 -3.82 27.01
C ASP A 562 44.75 -3.91 28.54
N GLU A 563 43.62 -3.75 29.24
CA GLU A 563 43.58 -3.72 30.71
C GLU A 563 42.92 -4.96 31.30
N LEU A 564 41.74 -5.35 30.78
CA LEU A 564 40.99 -6.51 31.31
C LEU A 564 41.51 -7.84 30.77
N TRP A 565 41.66 -8.01 29.46
CA TRP A 565 42.04 -9.31 28.89
C TRP A 565 43.35 -9.90 29.46
N PRO A 566 44.37 -9.09 29.81
CA PRO A 566 45.58 -9.60 30.45
C PRO A 566 45.42 -10.08 31.90
N THR A 567 44.34 -9.69 32.59
CA THR A 567 44.10 -10.08 34.00
C THR A 567 43.32 -11.39 34.13
N LEU A 568 42.66 -11.84 33.06
CA LEU A 568 41.85 -13.06 33.04
C LEU A 568 42.73 -14.32 33.00
N SER A 569 42.45 -15.28 33.88
CA SER A 569 43.16 -16.57 33.93
C SER A 569 42.60 -17.58 32.92
N SER A 570 41.30 -17.50 32.66
CA SER A 570 40.49 -18.31 31.76
C SER A 570 39.53 -17.40 30.99
N PRO A 571 40.05 -16.55 30.07
CA PRO A 571 39.22 -15.59 29.33
C PRO A 571 38.15 -16.29 28.46
N PRO A 572 37.06 -15.59 28.12
CA PRO A 572 36.06 -16.09 27.18
C PRO A 572 36.65 -16.46 25.82
N ASP A 573 36.13 -17.54 25.22
CA ASP A 573 36.59 -18.02 23.92
C ASP A 573 36.09 -17.16 22.75
N ASN A 574 35.02 -16.39 22.96
CA ASN A 574 34.42 -15.55 21.94
C ASN A 574 33.92 -14.21 22.52
N ILE A 575 33.97 -13.16 21.71
CA ILE A 575 33.22 -11.92 21.91
C ILE A 575 32.15 -11.79 20.83
N GLN A 576 30.93 -11.46 21.22
CA GLN A 576 29.87 -11.10 20.30
C GLN A 576 29.51 -9.62 20.45
N VAL A 577 29.39 -8.90 19.34
CA VAL A 577 29.01 -7.48 19.31
C VAL A 577 27.71 -7.32 18.53
N SER A 578 26.67 -6.82 19.19
CA SER A 578 25.39 -6.43 18.59
C SER A 578 25.46 -4.98 18.15
N THR A 579 25.24 -4.73 16.86
CA THR A 579 25.33 -3.38 16.29
C THR A 579 24.11 -2.54 16.66
N GLY A 580 24.35 -1.30 17.04
CA GLY A 580 23.35 -0.32 17.45
C GLY A 580 22.65 0.39 16.28
N ALA A 581 21.89 1.45 16.58
CA ALA A 581 21.28 2.34 15.59
C ALA A 581 22.35 3.22 14.90
N VAL A 582 23.14 2.61 14.00
CA VAL A 582 24.25 3.25 13.28
C VAL A 582 23.81 4.45 12.44
N ASP A 583 22.53 4.50 12.03
CA ASP A 583 21.88 5.59 11.29
C ASP A 583 21.75 6.89 12.11
N ARG A 584 21.90 6.83 13.44
CA ARG A 584 21.84 8.00 14.32
C ARG A 584 23.17 8.76 14.43
N PHE A 585 24.24 8.25 13.84
CA PHE A 585 25.59 8.78 13.99
C PHE A 585 26.20 9.15 12.65
N THR A 586 27.15 10.10 12.68
CA THR A 586 27.88 10.47 11.46
C THR A 586 28.79 9.33 10.98
N PRO A 587 29.08 9.22 9.67
CA PRO A 587 29.99 8.20 9.16
C PRO A 587 31.36 8.15 9.86
N SER A 588 31.91 9.30 10.27
CA SER A 588 33.16 9.34 11.03
C SER A 588 33.01 8.74 12.43
N GLN A 589 31.93 9.06 13.16
CA GLN A 589 31.69 8.49 14.49
C GLN A 589 31.53 6.97 14.45
N VAL A 590 30.87 6.44 13.42
CA VAL A 590 30.73 4.98 13.26
C VAL A 590 32.08 4.33 12.95
N ARG A 591 32.87 4.90 12.04
CA ARG A 591 34.22 4.37 11.73
C ARG A 591 35.13 4.38 12.94
N ASP A 592 35.16 5.50 13.66
CA ASP A 592 35.97 5.64 14.87
C ASP A 592 35.49 4.62 15.92
N GLY A 593 34.17 4.54 16.14
CA GLY A 593 33.52 3.65 17.12
C GLY A 593 33.88 2.18 16.98
N TYR A 594 33.88 1.66 15.74
CA TYR A 594 34.17 0.25 15.47
C TYR A 594 35.63 -0.02 15.06
N GLY A 595 36.48 1.02 14.96
CA GLY A 595 37.85 0.90 14.45
C GLY A 595 38.78 0.03 15.29
N GLU A 596 38.44 -0.21 16.57
CA GLU A 596 39.24 -1.04 17.48
C GLU A 596 38.91 -2.53 17.41
N LEU A 597 37.85 -2.92 16.70
CA LEU A 597 37.42 -4.32 16.63
C LEU A 597 38.48 -5.23 16.03
N SER A 598 39.23 -4.78 15.02
CA SER A 598 40.27 -5.61 14.40
C SER A 598 41.42 -5.93 15.35
N GLU A 599 41.80 -4.98 16.22
CA GLU A 599 42.84 -5.23 17.23
C GLU A 599 42.33 -6.09 18.39
N LEU A 600 41.03 -5.98 18.73
CA LEU A 600 40.39 -6.86 19.70
C LEU A 600 40.29 -8.31 19.18
N ASP A 601 39.96 -8.48 17.89
CA ASP A 601 39.82 -9.78 17.24
C ASP A 601 41.11 -10.61 17.25
N LYS A 602 42.27 -9.95 17.18
CA LYS A 602 43.59 -10.61 17.31
C LYS A 602 43.79 -11.28 18.67
N ARG A 603 43.03 -10.89 19.70
CA ARG A 603 43.13 -11.44 21.06
C ARG A 603 42.10 -12.54 21.31
N VAL A 604 40.91 -12.39 20.74
CA VAL A 604 39.76 -13.30 20.89
C VAL A 604 38.86 -13.16 19.66
N PRO A 605 38.35 -14.25 19.09
CA PRO A 605 37.41 -14.18 17.96
C PRO A 605 36.21 -13.26 18.23
N VAL A 606 36.01 -12.26 17.37
CA VAL A 606 34.90 -11.31 17.43
C VAL A 606 33.85 -11.66 16.38
N THR A 607 32.60 -11.73 16.81
CA THR A 607 31.42 -11.91 15.95
C THR A 607 30.53 -10.67 15.99
N VAL A 608 30.42 -9.95 14.88
CA VAL A 608 29.56 -8.77 14.75
C VAL A 608 28.22 -9.15 14.13
N ASN A 609 27.12 -8.73 14.76
CA ASN A 609 25.75 -8.97 14.29
C ASN A 609 25.08 -7.66 13.86
N ALA A 610 24.51 -7.67 12.66
CA ALA A 610 23.77 -6.55 12.10
C ALA A 610 22.52 -7.04 11.35
N ASN A 611 21.46 -6.26 11.37
CA ASN A 611 20.32 -6.46 10.49
C ASN A 611 20.62 -5.88 9.09
N ARG A 612 19.70 -6.09 8.13
CA ARG A 612 19.84 -5.59 6.75
C ARG A 612 20.03 -4.07 6.66
N SER A 613 19.35 -3.29 7.51
CA SER A 613 19.45 -1.83 7.51
C SER A 613 20.82 -1.37 8.02
N GLN A 614 21.27 -1.94 9.14
CA GLN A 614 22.59 -1.66 9.71
C GLN A 614 23.73 -2.05 8.76
N THR A 615 23.60 -3.20 8.08
CA THR A 615 24.56 -3.66 7.07
C THR A 615 24.66 -2.67 5.90
N ARG A 616 23.53 -2.11 5.46
CA ARG A 616 23.52 -1.07 4.42
C ARG A 616 24.24 0.20 4.87
N ASN A 617 23.97 0.65 6.09
CA ASN A 617 24.63 1.84 6.63
C ASN A 617 26.15 1.63 6.72
N PHE A 618 26.62 0.46 7.15
CA PHE A 618 28.05 0.14 7.12
C PHE A 618 28.62 0.18 5.69
N ARG A 619 27.92 -0.39 4.70
CA ARG A 619 28.33 -0.31 3.30
C ARG A 619 28.48 1.15 2.84
N GLU A 620 27.49 2.01 3.09
CA GLU A 620 27.54 3.43 2.70
C GLU A 620 28.71 4.17 3.36
N ILE A 621 29.02 3.84 4.62
CA ILE A 621 30.08 4.47 5.41
C ILE A 621 31.48 4.04 4.96
N TYR A 622 31.66 2.77 4.59
CA TYR A 622 32.98 2.20 4.26
C TYR A 622 33.28 2.16 2.76
N ASP A 623 32.27 2.04 1.90
CA ASP A 623 32.43 1.85 0.45
C ASP A 623 32.04 3.11 -0.37
N GLY A 624 31.33 4.09 0.22
CA GLY A 624 30.87 5.29 -0.50
C GLY A 624 29.78 4.99 -1.53
N ALA A 625 29.81 5.68 -2.68
CA ALA A 625 28.88 5.43 -3.79
C ALA A 625 29.12 4.05 -4.41
N PRO A 626 28.09 3.38 -4.94
CA PRO A 626 28.20 2.04 -5.49
C PRO A 626 29.21 1.97 -6.66
N GLY A 627 30.30 1.22 -6.53
CA GLY A 627 31.20 0.81 -7.63
C GLY A 627 31.26 -0.72 -7.82
N THR A 628 31.35 -1.23 -9.03
CA THR A 628 31.30 -2.68 -9.36
C THR A 628 32.33 -3.50 -8.53
N TYR A 629 31.87 -4.29 -7.54
CA TYR A 629 32.69 -5.05 -6.60
C TYR A 629 32.44 -6.55 -6.82
N SER A 630 33.48 -7.36 -6.86
CA SER A 630 33.40 -8.81 -7.14
C SER A 630 33.21 -9.70 -5.91
N ILE A 631 33.02 -9.12 -4.72
CA ILE A 631 32.95 -9.82 -3.42
C ILE A 631 31.63 -9.45 -2.73
N PRO A 632 30.90 -10.38 -2.09
CA PRO A 632 29.65 -10.08 -1.37
C PRO A 632 29.80 -8.98 -0.31
N THR A 633 28.77 -8.13 -0.14
CA THR A 633 28.80 -6.99 0.80
C THR A 633 29.12 -7.40 2.24
N VAL A 634 28.57 -8.53 2.70
CA VAL A 634 28.79 -9.08 4.05
C VAL A 634 30.28 -9.40 4.28
N GLN A 635 30.97 -9.93 3.27
CA GLN A 635 32.40 -10.25 3.32
C GLN A 635 33.26 -9.00 3.30
N ARG A 636 32.93 -8.00 2.47
CA ARG A 636 33.67 -6.73 2.48
C ARG A 636 33.57 -6.01 3.82
N ILE A 637 32.38 -5.97 4.43
CA ILE A 637 32.22 -5.33 5.75
C ILE A 637 33.02 -6.09 6.80
N ARG A 638 33.03 -7.43 6.77
CA ARG A 638 33.88 -8.26 7.64
C ARG A 638 35.36 -7.87 7.51
N GLU A 639 35.87 -7.78 6.28
CA GLU A 639 37.25 -7.39 5.99
C GLU A 639 37.56 -5.97 6.48
N ARG A 640 36.63 -5.02 6.28
CA ARG A 640 36.80 -3.62 6.74
C ARG A 640 36.83 -3.50 8.25
N LEU A 641 35.98 -4.25 8.96
CA LEU A 641 35.98 -4.30 10.42
C LEU A 641 37.14 -5.14 10.97
N GLY A 642 37.71 -6.02 10.14
CA GLY A 642 38.82 -6.91 10.50
C GLY A 642 38.45 -7.92 11.58
N VAL A 643 37.23 -8.45 11.54
CA VAL A 643 36.67 -9.39 12.54
C VAL A 643 36.60 -10.82 12.02
N THR A 644 36.61 -11.79 12.93
CA THR A 644 36.51 -13.22 12.59
C THR A 644 35.21 -13.51 11.85
N ARG A 645 34.07 -13.02 12.36
CA ARG A 645 32.73 -13.25 11.79
C ARG A 645 31.92 -11.96 11.69
N TYR A 646 31.24 -11.78 10.57
CA TYR A 646 30.22 -10.74 10.40
C TYR A 646 28.92 -11.38 9.92
N ILE A 647 27.81 -11.11 10.61
CA ILE A 647 26.50 -11.71 10.34
C ILE A 647 25.50 -10.62 9.98
N MET A 648 24.90 -10.76 8.80
CA MET A 648 23.69 -10.05 8.42
C MET A 648 22.47 -10.95 8.64
N HIS A 649 21.51 -10.52 9.44
CA HIS A 649 20.26 -11.26 9.66
C HIS A 649 19.02 -10.51 9.15
N THR A 650 18.02 -11.29 8.73
CA THR A 650 16.73 -10.84 8.20
C THR A 650 15.61 -11.78 8.64
N ASN A 651 14.35 -11.42 8.36
CA ASN A 651 13.22 -12.32 8.62
C ASN A 651 13.22 -13.57 7.71
N GLN A 652 13.98 -13.56 6.61
CA GLN A 652 14.04 -14.63 5.61
C GLN A 652 15.24 -15.56 5.79
N GLY A 653 16.15 -15.23 6.71
CA GLY A 653 17.41 -15.96 6.88
C GLY A 653 18.55 -15.05 7.31
N SER A 654 19.72 -15.66 7.39
CA SER A 654 20.94 -15.01 7.85
C SER A 654 22.12 -15.40 6.95
N THR A 655 23.07 -14.48 6.82
CA THR A 655 24.29 -14.65 6.03
C THR A 655 25.49 -14.30 6.88
N MET A 656 26.47 -15.20 6.97
CA MET A 656 27.70 -15.02 7.74
C MET A 656 28.89 -14.97 6.80
N ALA A 657 29.71 -13.94 6.91
CA ALA A 657 31.03 -13.92 6.29
C ALA A 657 32.11 -14.30 7.31
N ILE A 658 32.97 -15.21 6.87
CA ILE A 658 34.22 -15.62 7.53
C ILE A 658 35.40 -15.31 6.61
N GLU A 659 36.63 -15.75 6.94
CA GLU A 659 37.86 -15.30 6.25
C GLU A 659 37.83 -15.58 4.74
N ASP A 660 37.45 -16.79 4.35
CA ASP A 660 37.50 -17.24 2.95
C ASP A 660 36.13 -17.76 2.44
N ASP A 661 35.04 -17.52 3.17
CA ASP A 661 33.73 -18.09 2.83
C ASP A 661 32.55 -17.21 3.28
N VAL A 662 31.41 -17.39 2.62
CA VAL A 662 30.14 -16.75 2.95
C VAL A 662 29.05 -17.81 3.03
N LEU A 663 28.52 -18.02 4.23
CA LEU A 663 27.51 -19.03 4.52
C LEU A 663 26.12 -18.40 4.52
N HIS A 664 25.15 -19.07 3.90
CA HIS A 664 23.76 -18.61 3.89
C HIS A 664 22.80 -19.66 4.49
N ALA A 665 21.99 -19.24 5.46
CA ALA A 665 20.97 -20.08 6.08
C ALA A 665 19.58 -19.46 5.94
N GLN A 666 18.68 -20.11 5.20
CA GLN A 666 17.28 -19.71 5.09
C GLN A 666 16.56 -19.86 6.44
N ALA A 667 15.60 -18.98 6.73
CA ALA A 667 14.75 -19.07 7.92
C ALA A 667 13.28 -19.38 7.55
N PRO A 668 12.55 -20.14 8.39
CA PRO A 668 11.12 -20.35 8.27
C PRO A 668 10.34 -19.04 8.11
N ARG A 669 9.40 -19.01 7.16
CA ARG A 669 8.56 -17.83 6.95
C ARG A 669 7.40 -17.81 7.94
N VAL A 670 7.35 -16.78 8.79
CA VAL A 670 6.22 -16.60 9.72
C VAL A 670 5.14 -15.74 9.08
N VAL A 671 4.05 -16.39 8.64
CA VAL A 671 2.92 -15.75 7.93
C VAL A 671 2.14 -14.79 8.82
N ARG A 672 2.02 -15.07 10.13
CA ARG A 672 1.32 -14.23 11.11
C ARG A 672 2.16 -14.03 12.37
N PRO A 673 3.15 -13.12 12.35
CA PRO A 673 4.02 -12.91 13.48
C PRO A 673 3.24 -12.30 14.64
N ARG A 674 3.35 -12.90 15.82
CA ARG A 674 2.79 -12.34 17.05
C ARG A 674 3.60 -11.15 17.54
N GLN A 675 4.91 -11.14 17.28
CA GLN A 675 5.83 -10.08 17.68
C GLN A 675 6.90 -9.87 16.60
N ARG A 676 7.11 -8.62 16.18
CA ARG A 676 8.18 -8.27 15.22
C ARG A 676 9.39 -7.56 15.83
N ARG A 677 9.24 -7.00 17.04
CA ARG A 677 10.31 -6.27 17.74
C ARG A 677 11.14 -7.20 18.61
N ASN A 678 12.42 -6.91 18.76
CA ASN A 678 13.40 -7.66 19.57
C ASN A 678 13.71 -9.07 19.02
N VAL A 679 13.16 -9.43 17.85
CA VAL A 679 13.44 -10.70 17.17
C VAL A 679 14.93 -10.85 16.86
N ASP A 680 15.57 -9.74 16.51
CA ASP A 680 17.01 -9.60 16.33
C ASP A 680 17.78 -9.97 17.61
N ALA A 681 17.36 -9.52 18.78
CA ALA A 681 18.03 -9.87 20.04
C ALA A 681 17.95 -11.37 20.36
N HIS A 682 16.83 -12.03 20.04
CA HIS A 682 16.70 -13.48 20.18
C HIS A 682 17.54 -14.24 19.14
N PHE A 683 17.62 -13.73 17.89
CA PHE A 683 18.53 -14.26 16.88
C PHE A 683 20.00 -14.19 17.37
N ILE A 684 20.41 -13.02 17.88
CA ILE A 684 21.74 -12.79 18.43
C ILE A 684 22.03 -13.73 19.60
N SER A 685 21.04 -13.98 20.46
CA SER A 685 21.14 -14.95 21.54
C SER A 685 21.36 -16.38 21.04
N GLY A 686 20.70 -16.78 19.96
CA GLY A 686 20.90 -18.10 19.35
C GLY A 686 22.29 -18.24 18.73
N VAL A 687 22.81 -17.18 18.11
CA VAL A 687 24.19 -17.14 17.63
C VAL A 687 25.17 -17.26 18.80
N ALA A 688 24.94 -16.51 19.89
CA ALA A 688 25.75 -16.57 21.11
C ALA A 688 25.82 -17.99 21.68
N ILE A 689 24.68 -18.67 21.77
CA ILE A 689 24.62 -20.05 22.24
C ILE A 689 25.37 -20.99 21.29
N GLY A 690 25.23 -20.82 19.97
CA GLY A 690 25.95 -21.65 19.00
C GLY A 690 27.46 -21.52 19.14
N LEU A 691 27.96 -20.30 19.34
CA LEU A 691 29.39 -20.04 19.60
C LEU A 691 29.86 -20.67 20.92
N MET A 692 29.09 -20.48 22.00
CA MET A 692 29.39 -21.01 23.33
C MET A 692 29.39 -22.54 23.39
N GLU A 693 28.49 -23.19 22.66
CA GLU A 693 28.36 -24.65 22.59
C GLU A 693 29.26 -25.28 21.50
N GLY A 694 30.06 -24.47 20.79
CA GLY A 694 31.01 -24.93 19.79
C GLY A 694 30.37 -25.51 18.53
N LEU A 695 29.17 -25.03 18.16
CA LEU A 695 28.52 -25.41 16.91
C LEU A 695 29.28 -24.87 15.70
N SER A 696 29.24 -25.59 14.58
CA SER A 696 29.74 -25.07 13.29
C SER A 696 29.00 -23.79 12.90
N ASP A 697 29.65 -22.89 12.17
CA ASP A 697 29.09 -21.58 11.79
C ASP A 697 27.71 -21.67 11.11
N GLY A 698 27.51 -22.61 10.17
CA GLY A 698 26.19 -22.83 9.56
C GLY A 698 25.13 -23.34 10.55
N ALA A 699 25.49 -24.25 11.45
CA ALA A 699 24.58 -24.70 12.52
C ALA A 699 24.24 -23.58 13.52
N THR A 700 25.19 -22.68 13.78
CA THR A 700 25.00 -21.47 14.59
C THR A 700 23.99 -20.51 13.93
N LEU A 701 24.02 -20.36 12.60
CA LEU A 701 23.00 -19.59 11.88
C LEU A 701 21.60 -20.21 11.99
N ILE A 702 21.49 -21.54 11.89
CA ILE A 702 20.21 -22.24 12.10
C ILE A 702 19.69 -21.98 13.51
N LEU A 703 20.53 -22.11 14.53
CA LEU A 703 20.15 -21.87 15.92
C LEU A 703 19.69 -20.41 16.16
N GLY A 704 20.43 -19.45 15.61
CA GLY A 704 20.04 -18.03 15.59
C GLY A 704 18.67 -17.83 14.94
N ASN A 705 18.48 -18.35 13.73
CA ASN A 705 17.19 -18.29 13.03
C ASN A 705 16.08 -18.92 13.89
N SER A 706 16.32 -20.08 14.50
CA SER A 706 15.32 -20.77 15.32
C SER A 706 14.84 -19.96 16.53
N LEU A 707 15.76 -19.36 17.31
CA LEU A 707 15.35 -18.53 18.45
C LEU A 707 14.57 -17.29 18.02
N GLY A 708 15.04 -16.59 16.98
CA GLY A 708 14.36 -15.41 16.46
C GLY A 708 12.95 -15.74 15.95
N GLN A 709 12.83 -16.81 15.16
CA GLN A 709 11.54 -17.22 14.57
C GLN A 709 10.57 -17.75 15.64
N TYR A 710 11.05 -18.52 16.62
CA TYR A 710 10.23 -18.96 17.74
C TYR A 710 9.68 -17.75 18.52
N PHE A 711 10.54 -16.81 18.89
CA PHE A 711 10.10 -15.61 19.60
C PHE A 711 9.08 -14.80 18.80
N MET A 712 9.27 -14.68 17.48
CA MET A 712 8.34 -14.02 16.58
C MET A 712 6.95 -14.68 16.56
N GLN A 713 6.88 -16.01 16.73
CA GLN A 713 5.64 -16.79 16.78
C GLN A 713 4.99 -16.80 18.16
N HIS A 714 5.78 -16.80 19.24
CA HIS A 714 5.30 -17.10 20.59
C HIS A 714 5.30 -15.91 21.56
N LYS A 715 6.05 -14.82 21.27
CA LYS A 715 6.31 -13.66 22.14
C LYS A 715 7.11 -13.93 23.41
N GLU A 716 7.64 -15.15 23.56
CA GLU A 716 8.44 -15.58 24.70
C GLU A 716 9.63 -16.41 24.19
N PRO A 717 10.81 -16.36 24.83
CA PRO A 717 11.94 -17.21 24.46
C PRO A 717 11.59 -18.70 24.70
N PRO A 718 12.07 -19.62 23.85
CA PRO A 718 11.80 -21.04 24.02
C PRO A 718 12.57 -21.63 25.22
N GLY A 719 11.95 -22.58 25.90
CA GLY A 719 12.66 -23.53 26.77
C GLY A 719 13.44 -24.59 25.96
N PRO A 720 14.25 -25.43 26.63
CA PRO A 720 15.10 -26.42 25.95
C PRO A 720 14.35 -27.40 25.02
N GLU A 721 13.21 -27.94 25.47
CA GLU A 721 12.42 -28.90 24.69
C GLU A 721 11.70 -28.23 23.52
N GLU A 722 11.17 -27.03 23.74
CA GLU A 722 10.49 -26.24 22.70
C GLU A 722 11.44 -25.88 21.57
N LEU A 723 12.66 -25.46 21.91
CA LEU A 723 13.71 -25.16 20.94
C LEU A 723 14.10 -26.39 20.13
N ARG A 724 14.28 -27.55 20.79
CA ARG A 724 14.56 -28.81 20.07
C ARG A 724 13.44 -29.22 19.14
N SER A 725 12.19 -29.08 19.59
CA SER A 725 11.00 -29.38 18.77
C SER A 725 10.99 -28.47 17.54
N PHE A 726 11.20 -27.17 17.73
CA PHE A 726 11.23 -26.19 16.64
C PHE A 726 12.32 -26.49 15.60
N ILE A 727 13.53 -26.84 16.05
CA ILE A 727 14.63 -27.24 15.14
C ILE A 727 14.33 -28.57 14.44
N SER A 728 13.64 -29.49 15.11
CA SER A 728 13.23 -30.79 14.52
C SER A 728 12.14 -30.63 13.46
N GLU A 729 11.33 -29.58 13.56
CA GLU A 729 10.27 -29.25 12.60
C GLU A 729 10.70 -28.18 11.57
N TYR A 730 11.94 -27.68 11.65
CA TYR A 730 12.43 -26.53 10.87
C TYR A 730 12.17 -26.62 9.36
N ASP A 731 12.34 -27.81 8.78
CA ASP A 731 12.12 -28.12 7.37
C ASP A 731 10.64 -28.17 6.99
N THR A 732 9.74 -28.48 7.94
CA THR A 732 8.28 -28.52 7.70
C THR A 732 7.67 -27.15 7.46
N PHE A 733 8.37 -26.08 7.83
CA PHE A 733 7.95 -24.71 7.54
C PHE A 733 8.23 -24.27 6.11
N PHE A 734 8.85 -25.14 5.31
CA PHE A 734 9.08 -24.98 3.88
C PHE A 734 8.14 -25.95 3.12
N GLY A 735 7.70 -25.57 1.92
CA GLY A 735 6.86 -26.40 1.06
C GLY A 735 7.51 -27.75 0.72
N GLU A 736 6.66 -28.75 0.50
CA GLU A 736 7.08 -30.11 0.15
C GLU A 736 7.79 -30.17 -1.22
N ASP A 737 8.73 -31.12 -1.37
CA ASP A 737 9.50 -31.35 -2.60
C ASP A 737 8.65 -31.86 -3.77
#